data_AF-A0A7C1CBR5-F1
#
_entry.id   AF-A0A7C1CBR5-F1
#
_cell.length_a   1.000
_cell.length_b   1.000
_cell.length_c   1.000
_cell.angle_alpha   90.00
_cell.angle_beta   90.00
_cell.angle_gamma   90.00
#
_symmetry.space_group_name_H-M   'P 1'
#
loop_
_entity.id
_entity.type
_entity.pdbx_description
1 polymer ?
#
loop_
_entity_poly.entity_id
_entity_poly.type
_entity_poly.pdbx_seq_one_letter_code
_entity_poly.pdbx_strand_id
1 'polypeptide(L)'
;MFKFKIIFIFATIFFLLFNLTFPSFIIFNVNAVQMEDDVNMSIDFGIVANSINISRIKSHVAKLSSFQTRLTGYEGCVAASNYIEEKLLEIGLKVKRHSYPVLVPVDQGTNVTLLPQGITYKAYALWPNGIQTCPIPPEGIEGRIIYVGKGRLADFDGLNVTDSIVLMDFNSQENWLNAAKLGAKAVIFIEPYETIRTEALQKFILTPLHFPRIYLPRNEGLNLLKMIQGGQVTRVRIKSRMLWQQRTADNLIAVIQGQELPDEIIIVGAYYDSWSVIPKLSPGAEEAISPAVLLELAELLHKYPPKRTVWLVFYSGHWQALSGARYFVEDYYFQNQTYATGTKKILMHIGVQLSSDSDTLSFVMPGDFYGQPLSEKPWGLDDIYRLFFREWIPVLSEKLPYDFSYHFQDAQTLLIAESDFFDSEASSVAGIASFTFYSTNALRLRVGTPFDTVEKISWANLKPQILFTSCAIAALANQNFEKSYLYKYWQTPKRVSQGEFVGSDYGPGWAGFANLIGRVEEFNLTSGFYQPVPKALVEVIRISEEHGWYRNRFNPFTHILTLADENGEFRIPGVSAWTVTGYYCVFGWLIDPSNGSIVYAPDLGTYGAGGLTLTGYNFLDVNIDRATMFVKAIVFKCKSVVLFDVINPLLMRQNRRALHFYSNDVELPPISLAINDFTSHSSPMSYGLITPRETGDNLAMLFITPETRFEVLLTTTTPENPRVPLPTGILINASETHPEGSGYSPNIGAIKWTGFKFLRDLIYLDDLRIARIKDYRMLTPSARKYIRLARTYFEKALEELNRMQYSKAYDYLIVAWNFEANAYREIRGVTQDLINASIVFCSLIIPFAIIFERLISSTSGLKRFLVILGLIICFVLMAAMLHPGFALASNTAAAILGLSVLVIGVPLIAIIFSNLSKYAKQIRSKVLGAHFAEIARSEAIISAISTGIS
;
A
#
# COMPACT_ATOMS: atom_id res chain seq x y z
N MET A 1 55.84 -5.87 7.45
CA MET A 1 55.55 -4.62 8.17
C MET A 1 55.90 -3.33 7.42
N PHE A 2 56.80 -3.34 6.42
CA PHE A 2 57.21 -2.12 5.69
C PHE A 2 56.20 -1.64 4.62
N LYS A 3 55.47 -2.55 3.96
CA LYS A 3 54.45 -2.20 2.94
C LYS A 3 53.18 -1.54 3.51
N PHE A 4 52.81 -1.85 4.75
CA PHE A 4 51.61 -1.29 5.38
C PHE A 4 51.79 0.18 5.80
N LYS A 5 53.00 0.56 6.24
CA LYS A 5 53.33 1.96 6.58
C LYS A 5 53.36 2.87 5.35
N ILE A 6 53.85 2.38 4.21
CA ILE A 6 53.89 3.17 2.97
C ILE A 6 52.47 3.43 2.43
N ILE A 7 51.58 2.43 2.49
CA ILE A 7 50.18 2.59 2.06
C ILE A 7 49.42 3.53 3.00
N PHE A 8 49.65 3.44 4.32
CA PHE A 8 49.01 4.34 5.27
C PHE A 8 49.49 5.78 5.14
N ILE A 9 50.80 5.99 4.89
CA ILE A 9 51.38 7.32 4.64
C ILE A 9 50.86 7.88 3.32
N PHE A 10 50.76 7.08 2.25
CA PHE A 10 50.17 7.52 0.98
C PHE A 10 48.69 7.84 1.10
N ALA A 11 47.91 7.03 1.83
CA ALA A 11 46.49 7.31 2.06
C ALA A 11 46.30 8.58 2.89
N THR A 12 47.15 8.81 3.90
CA THR A 12 47.09 10.00 4.75
C THR A 12 47.53 11.27 4.00
N ILE A 13 48.56 11.18 3.17
CA ILE A 13 49.02 12.28 2.29
C ILE A 13 47.99 12.56 1.19
N PHE A 14 47.37 11.53 0.62
CA PHE A 14 46.27 11.69 -0.35
C PHE A 14 45.06 12.35 0.31
N PHE A 15 44.69 11.95 1.53
CA PHE A 15 43.59 12.56 2.28
C PHE A 15 43.89 14.02 2.69
N LEU A 16 45.14 14.34 3.06
CA LEU A 16 45.57 15.71 3.37
C LEU A 16 45.64 16.60 2.11
N LEU A 17 46.15 16.08 0.99
CA LEU A 17 46.18 16.82 -0.28
C LEU A 17 44.79 17.00 -0.89
N PHE A 18 43.88 16.03 -0.71
CA PHE A 18 42.49 16.12 -1.14
C PHE A 18 41.71 17.16 -0.32
N ASN A 19 42.02 17.34 0.97
CA ASN A 19 41.42 18.39 1.80
C ASN A 19 42.07 19.78 1.61
N LEU A 20 43.34 19.85 1.17
CA LEU A 20 44.05 21.11 0.95
C LEU A 20 43.84 21.72 -0.45
N THR A 21 43.29 20.97 -1.41
CA THR A 21 43.04 21.44 -2.79
C THR A 21 41.56 21.73 -3.09
N PHE A 22 40.66 21.50 -2.13
CA PHE A 22 39.21 21.71 -2.26
C PHE A 22 38.59 22.89 -1.46
N PRO A 23 39.28 24.03 -1.21
CA PRO A 23 38.57 25.28 -0.92
C PRO A 23 38.37 26.20 -2.14
N SER A 24 38.92 25.88 -3.32
CA SER A 24 39.01 26.85 -4.42
C SER A 24 37.97 26.70 -5.54
N PHE A 25 36.97 25.83 -5.41
CA PHE A 25 35.93 25.60 -6.43
C PHE A 25 34.49 25.67 -5.90
N ILE A 26 34.26 26.43 -4.83
CA ILE A 26 32.94 26.98 -4.51
C ILE A 26 33.12 28.48 -4.21
N ILE A 27 33.61 29.21 -5.21
CA ILE A 27 33.17 30.59 -5.41
C ILE A 27 32.22 30.48 -6.59
N PHE A 28 30.96 30.13 -6.30
CA PHE A 28 29.91 30.63 -7.17
C PHE A 28 30.10 32.14 -7.18
N ASN A 29 30.37 32.69 -8.36
CA ASN A 29 30.13 34.09 -8.63
C ASN A 29 28.66 34.35 -8.31
N VAL A 30 28.38 34.68 -7.04
CA VAL A 30 27.33 35.59 -6.68
C VAL A 30 27.79 36.90 -7.27
N ASN A 31 27.58 37.07 -8.57
CA ASN A 31 27.21 38.37 -9.08
C ASN A 31 25.94 38.69 -8.31
N ALA A 32 26.12 39.31 -7.14
CA ALA A 32 25.16 40.20 -6.56
C ALA A 32 24.99 41.29 -7.60
N VAL A 33 24.14 41.02 -8.59
CA VAL A 33 23.35 42.08 -9.17
C VAL A 33 22.57 42.59 -7.97
N GLN A 34 23.12 43.61 -7.31
CA GLN A 34 22.31 44.56 -6.57
C GLN A 34 21.33 45.11 -7.60
N MET A 35 20.20 44.41 -7.77
CA MET A 35 18.99 45.08 -8.21
C MET A 35 18.58 45.87 -6.97
N GLU A 36 19.01 47.12 -6.91
CA GLU A 36 18.20 48.17 -6.31
C GLU A 36 16.88 48.17 -7.09
N ASP A 37 15.97 47.26 -6.74
CA ASP A 37 14.57 47.41 -7.06
C ASP A 37 13.95 47.96 -5.79
N ASP A 38 13.64 49.27 -5.81
CA ASP A 38 12.73 49.90 -4.87
C ASP A 38 11.58 48.94 -4.58
N VAL A 39 11.44 48.51 -3.31
CA VAL A 39 10.30 47.73 -2.83
C VAL A 39 9.10 48.67 -2.77
N ASN A 40 8.64 49.10 -3.94
CA ASN A 40 7.39 49.82 -4.09
C ASN A 40 6.28 48.77 -4.05
N MET A 41 5.98 48.27 -2.85
CA MET A 41 4.90 47.31 -2.62
C MET A 41 3.59 47.95 -3.10
N SER A 42 3.01 47.37 -4.14
CA SER A 42 1.75 47.82 -4.74
C SER A 42 0.52 47.62 -3.84
N ILE A 43 0.66 46.85 -2.75
CA ILE A 43 -0.41 46.58 -1.77
C ILE A 43 -0.06 47.11 -0.38
N ASP A 44 -1.03 47.78 0.24
CA ASP A 44 -1.00 48.08 1.66
C ASP A 44 -1.56 46.90 2.47
N PHE A 45 -0.66 46.17 3.15
CA PHE A 45 -1.03 45.07 4.04
C PHE A 45 -1.97 45.46 5.18
N GLY A 46 -1.97 46.73 5.60
CA GLY A 46 -2.94 47.23 6.57
C GLY A 46 -4.37 47.23 6.04
N ILE A 47 -4.56 47.57 4.75
CA ILE A 47 -5.87 47.51 4.09
C ILE A 47 -6.37 46.07 4.01
N VAL A 48 -5.48 45.13 3.65
CA VAL A 48 -5.81 43.70 3.60
C VAL A 48 -6.26 43.20 4.98
N ALA A 49 -5.42 43.39 6.00
CA ALA A 49 -5.71 42.92 7.35
C ALA A 49 -7.00 43.52 7.94
N ASN A 50 -7.28 44.80 7.67
CA ASN A 50 -8.50 45.47 8.15
C ASN A 50 -9.76 45.04 7.38
N SER A 51 -9.63 44.54 6.15
CA SER A 51 -10.76 44.11 5.33
C SER A 51 -11.20 42.67 5.60
N ILE A 52 -10.32 41.81 6.12
CA ILE A 52 -10.66 40.42 6.45
C ILE A 52 -11.52 40.38 7.72
N ASN A 53 -12.79 39.96 7.58
CA ASN A 53 -13.73 39.91 8.69
C ASN A 53 -13.80 38.52 9.32
N ILE A 54 -13.06 38.33 10.42
CA ILE A 54 -13.05 37.06 11.16
C ILE A 54 -14.47 36.62 11.59
N SER A 55 -15.36 37.54 11.97
CA SER A 55 -16.72 37.20 12.39
C SER A 55 -17.56 36.61 11.26
N ARG A 56 -17.39 37.10 10.01
CA ARG A 56 -18.03 36.49 8.84
C ARG A 56 -17.46 35.10 8.54
N ILE A 57 -16.14 34.92 8.65
CA ILE A 57 -15.52 33.58 8.55
C ILE A 57 -16.17 32.61 9.54
N LYS A 58 -16.35 33.01 10.81
CA LYS A 58 -17.06 32.17 11.80
C LYS A 58 -18.47 31.81 11.36
N SER A 59 -19.20 32.76 10.79
CA SER A 59 -20.55 32.54 10.28
C SER A 59 -20.58 31.57 9.09
N HIS A 60 -19.62 31.70 8.15
CA HIS A 60 -19.48 30.80 7.02
C HIS A 60 -19.15 29.38 7.49
N VAL A 61 -18.19 29.23 8.41
CA VAL A 61 -17.84 27.94 9.01
C VAL A 61 -19.04 27.30 9.71
N ALA A 62 -19.77 28.06 10.52
CA ALA A 62 -20.97 27.57 11.19
C ALA A 62 -22.05 27.12 10.20
N LYS A 63 -22.25 27.89 9.13
CA LYS A 63 -23.24 27.56 8.10
C LYS A 63 -22.85 26.31 7.31
N LEU A 64 -21.61 26.22 6.83
CA LEU A 64 -21.10 25.04 6.13
C LEU A 64 -21.19 23.78 7.00
N SER A 65 -20.86 23.89 8.29
CA SER A 65 -20.94 22.78 9.25
C SER A 65 -22.36 22.34 9.58
N SER A 66 -23.37 23.18 9.31
CA SER A 66 -24.78 22.87 9.58
C SER A 66 -25.42 21.90 8.58
N PHE A 67 -24.77 21.64 7.44
CA PHE A 67 -25.30 20.80 6.37
C PHE A 67 -25.21 19.28 6.62
N GLN A 68 -25.09 18.86 7.88
CA GLN A 68 -24.92 17.47 8.35
C GLN A 68 -23.66 16.76 7.85
N THR A 69 -23.60 16.39 6.57
CA THR A 69 -22.43 15.80 5.93
C THR A 69 -22.16 16.50 4.61
N ARG A 70 -20.95 17.04 4.45
CA ARG A 70 -20.49 17.59 3.16
C ARG A 70 -19.63 16.59 2.40
N LEU A 71 -19.70 15.30 2.74
CA LEU A 71 -19.06 14.27 1.93
C LEU A 71 -19.56 14.34 0.49
N THR A 72 -18.63 14.34 -0.45
CA THR A 72 -18.92 14.45 -1.88
C THR A 72 -19.99 13.44 -2.31
N GLY A 73 -20.94 13.89 -3.13
CA GLY A 73 -22.06 13.08 -3.60
C GLY A 73 -23.23 12.91 -2.60
N TYR A 74 -23.13 13.49 -1.40
CA TYR A 74 -24.25 13.62 -0.46
C TYR A 74 -24.92 15.00 -0.58
N GLU A 75 -26.18 15.09 -0.13
CA GLU A 75 -27.00 16.31 -0.25
C GLU A 75 -26.38 17.53 0.43
N GLY A 76 -25.70 17.36 1.57
CA GLY A 76 -25.05 18.46 2.27
C GLY A 76 -23.86 19.06 1.52
N CYS A 77 -23.17 18.27 0.70
CA CYS A 77 -22.12 18.77 -0.20
C CYS A 77 -22.73 19.66 -1.30
N VAL A 78 -23.85 19.23 -1.89
CA VAL A 78 -24.60 20.04 -2.86
C VAL A 78 -25.09 21.35 -2.23
N ALA A 79 -25.64 21.29 -1.02
CA ALA A 79 -26.07 22.48 -0.27
C ALA A 79 -24.90 23.45 0.01
N ALA A 80 -23.71 22.92 0.33
CA ALA A 80 -22.51 23.72 0.52
C ALA A 80 -22.06 24.41 -0.78
N SER A 81 -22.08 23.70 -1.92
CA SER A 81 -21.78 24.30 -3.21
C SER A 81 -22.74 25.46 -3.54
N ASN A 82 -24.05 25.25 -3.31
CA ASN A 82 -25.06 26.28 -3.58
C ASN A 82 -24.87 27.50 -2.68
N TYR A 83 -24.54 27.28 -1.41
CA TYR A 83 -24.25 28.36 -0.47
C TYR A 83 -23.03 29.18 -0.87
N ILE A 84 -21.94 28.52 -1.27
CA ILE A 84 -20.71 29.20 -1.72
C ILE A 84 -21.00 30.00 -3.00
N GLU A 85 -21.69 29.41 -3.97
CA GLU A 85 -22.09 30.09 -5.21
C GLU A 85 -22.96 31.31 -4.92
N GLU A 86 -23.99 31.18 -4.06
CA GLU A 86 -24.85 32.28 -3.63
C GLU A 86 -24.02 33.43 -3.03
N LYS A 87 -23.08 33.13 -2.13
CA LYS A 87 -22.24 34.17 -1.51
C LYS A 87 -21.30 34.87 -2.49
N LEU A 88 -20.75 34.14 -3.45
CA LEU A 88 -19.92 34.72 -4.50
C LEU A 88 -20.73 35.61 -5.46
N LEU A 89 -21.97 35.21 -5.77
CA LEU A 89 -22.89 36.00 -6.59
C LEU A 89 -23.36 37.28 -5.85
N GLU A 90 -23.60 37.20 -4.54
CA GLU A 90 -23.91 38.38 -3.70
C GLU A 90 -22.79 39.43 -3.72
N ILE A 91 -21.53 38.99 -3.81
CA ILE A 91 -20.36 39.88 -3.96
C ILE A 91 -20.34 40.55 -5.36
N GLY A 92 -21.02 39.98 -6.35
CA GLY A 92 -21.01 40.47 -7.74
C GLY A 92 -20.00 39.76 -8.64
N LEU A 93 -19.48 38.60 -8.23
CA LEU A 93 -18.49 37.84 -8.99
C LEU A 93 -19.13 36.92 -10.04
N LYS A 94 -18.38 36.68 -11.12
CA LYS A 94 -18.73 35.64 -12.10
C LYS A 94 -18.29 34.28 -11.58
N VAL A 95 -19.26 33.42 -11.30
CA VAL A 95 -19.04 32.04 -10.85
C VAL A 95 -19.26 31.07 -12.01
N LYS A 96 -18.38 30.08 -12.14
CA LYS A 96 -18.55 28.93 -13.03
C LYS A 96 -18.65 27.67 -12.20
N ARG A 97 -19.68 26.87 -12.45
CA ARG A 97 -19.83 25.52 -11.90
C ARG A 97 -19.20 24.51 -12.87
N HIS A 98 -18.31 23.67 -12.36
CA HIS A 98 -17.60 22.64 -13.10
C HIS A 98 -17.98 21.27 -12.55
N SER A 99 -18.86 20.57 -13.26
CA SER A 99 -19.42 19.28 -12.85
C SER A 99 -18.62 18.10 -13.41
N TYR A 100 -18.38 17.08 -12.59
CA TYR A 100 -17.63 15.88 -12.98
C TYR A 100 -18.17 14.61 -12.29
N PRO A 101 -17.95 13.42 -12.87
CA PRO A 101 -18.39 12.16 -12.26
C PRO A 101 -17.43 11.72 -11.15
N VAL A 102 -17.98 11.23 -10.05
CA VAL A 102 -17.22 10.67 -8.93
C VAL A 102 -17.93 9.45 -8.36
N LEU A 103 -17.15 8.44 -7.98
CA LEU A 103 -17.68 7.24 -7.34
C LEU A 103 -17.62 7.39 -5.82
N VAL A 104 -18.75 7.20 -5.15
CA VAL A 104 -18.87 7.43 -3.70
C VAL A 104 -19.64 6.30 -3.01
N PRO A 105 -19.30 5.95 -1.76
CA PRO A 105 -20.07 4.98 -0.99
C PRO A 105 -21.28 5.68 -0.37
N VAL A 106 -22.48 5.30 -0.79
CA VAL A 106 -23.74 5.94 -0.37
C VAL A 106 -24.47 5.05 0.62
N ASP A 107 -24.59 5.50 1.88
CA ASP A 107 -25.46 4.89 2.89
C ASP A 107 -26.93 5.19 2.56
N GLN A 108 -27.71 4.16 2.19
CA GLN A 108 -29.13 4.24 1.85
C GLN A 108 -30.05 4.04 3.07
N GLY A 109 -29.49 3.81 4.27
CA GLY A 109 -30.23 3.60 5.50
C GLY A 109 -29.67 2.43 6.32
N THR A 110 -29.62 2.63 7.63
CA THR A 110 -29.17 1.62 8.59
C THR A 110 -30.04 1.68 9.85
N ASN A 111 -30.45 0.51 10.36
CA ASN A 111 -31.23 0.41 11.59
C ASN A 111 -30.89 -0.87 12.37
N VAL A 112 -31.17 -0.81 13.68
CA VAL A 112 -31.01 -1.93 14.61
C VAL A 112 -32.34 -2.16 15.31
N THR A 113 -32.93 -3.33 15.13
CA THR A 113 -34.16 -3.76 15.81
C THR A 113 -33.81 -4.66 17.00
N LEU A 114 -34.33 -4.31 18.16
CA LEU A 114 -34.16 -4.99 19.44
C LEU A 114 -35.20 -6.11 19.60
N LEU A 115 -34.76 -7.32 19.96
CA LEU A 115 -35.64 -8.48 20.11
C LEU A 115 -35.60 -9.01 21.57
N PRO A 116 -36.77 -9.35 22.15
CA PRO A 116 -38.09 -9.46 21.52
C PRO A 116 -38.96 -8.19 21.52
N GLN A 117 -38.52 -7.03 22.04
CA GLN A 117 -39.40 -5.85 22.17
C GLN A 117 -39.89 -5.28 20.83
N GLY A 118 -39.17 -5.49 19.73
CA GLY A 118 -39.49 -4.92 18.41
C GLY A 118 -39.13 -3.44 18.25
N ILE A 119 -38.46 -2.83 19.24
CA ILE A 119 -38.02 -1.43 19.18
C ILE A 119 -36.94 -1.30 18.12
N THR A 120 -37.03 -0.30 17.24
CA THR A 120 -36.04 -0.05 16.18
C THR A 120 -35.35 1.29 16.38
N TYR A 121 -34.03 1.27 16.42
CA TYR A 121 -33.18 2.46 16.48
C TYR A 121 -32.60 2.79 15.11
N LYS A 122 -32.56 4.10 14.80
CA LYS A 122 -31.78 4.61 13.68
C LYS A 122 -30.30 4.46 14.00
N ALA A 123 -29.54 3.96 13.03
CA ALA A 123 -28.11 3.76 13.14
C ALA A 123 -27.44 4.17 11.82
N TYR A 124 -26.12 4.08 11.77
CA TYR A 124 -25.33 4.50 10.62
C TYR A 124 -24.29 3.45 10.25
N ALA A 125 -24.02 3.28 8.96
CA ALA A 125 -22.93 2.42 8.52
C ALA A 125 -21.58 3.16 8.62
N LEU A 126 -20.51 2.42 8.92
CA LEU A 126 -19.15 2.96 8.86
C LEU A 126 -18.57 2.91 7.44
N TRP A 127 -17.48 3.65 7.22
CA TRP A 127 -16.71 3.68 5.99
C TRP A 127 -16.32 2.26 5.50
N PRO A 128 -16.32 2.01 4.17
CA PRO A 128 -15.97 0.72 3.59
C PRO A 128 -14.62 0.16 4.05
N ASN A 129 -14.49 -1.17 4.04
CA ASN A 129 -13.19 -1.85 4.12
C ASN A 129 -12.64 -1.97 2.70
N GLY A 130 -11.70 -1.11 2.31
CA GLY A 130 -11.27 -0.98 0.91
C GLY A 130 -12.49 -0.85 -0.02
N ILE A 131 -12.61 -1.77 -0.99
CA ILE A 131 -13.75 -1.82 -1.92
C ILE A 131 -15.06 -2.36 -1.33
N GLN A 132 -15.06 -2.87 -0.09
CA GLN A 132 -16.20 -3.57 0.50
C GLN A 132 -17.10 -2.65 1.34
N THR A 133 -18.26 -2.27 0.80
CA THR A 133 -19.27 -1.44 1.52
C THR A 133 -20.09 -2.22 2.56
N CYS A 134 -19.91 -3.53 2.66
CA CYS A 134 -20.58 -4.41 3.62
C CYS A 134 -22.12 -4.32 3.61
N PRO A 135 -22.81 -4.34 2.45
CA PRO A 135 -24.26 -4.32 2.43
C PRO A 135 -24.81 -5.58 3.10
N ILE A 136 -25.90 -5.42 3.84
CA ILE A 136 -26.62 -6.51 4.49
C ILE A 136 -27.81 -6.89 3.59
N PRO A 137 -28.11 -8.20 3.44
CA PRO A 137 -29.29 -8.66 2.71
C PRO A 137 -30.59 -7.99 3.19
N PRO A 138 -31.61 -7.81 2.30
CA PRO A 138 -32.85 -7.11 2.65
C PRO A 138 -33.62 -7.68 3.86
N GLU A 139 -33.51 -8.98 4.09
CA GLU A 139 -34.05 -9.68 5.25
C GLU A 139 -33.40 -9.24 6.58
N GLY A 140 -32.18 -8.71 6.51
CA GLY A 140 -31.34 -8.34 7.65
C GLY A 140 -30.57 -9.53 8.20
N ILE A 141 -29.55 -9.25 9.01
CA ILE A 141 -28.85 -10.28 9.79
C ILE A 141 -29.35 -10.25 11.22
N GLU A 142 -29.55 -11.42 11.80
CA GLU A 142 -29.98 -11.59 13.19
C GLU A 142 -28.96 -12.46 13.95
N GLY A 143 -28.74 -12.12 15.21
CA GLY A 143 -27.86 -12.84 16.11
C GLY A 143 -28.11 -12.52 17.57
N ARG A 144 -27.58 -13.37 18.47
CA ARG A 144 -27.47 -13.06 19.90
C ARG A 144 -26.60 -11.82 20.06
N ILE A 145 -27.01 -10.87 20.89
CA ILE A 145 -26.21 -9.69 21.20
C ILE A 145 -25.34 -9.94 22.43
N ILE A 146 -24.05 -9.59 22.36
CA ILE A 146 -23.12 -9.64 23.49
C ILE A 146 -22.38 -8.31 23.63
N TYR A 147 -22.15 -7.84 24.85
CA TYR A 147 -21.36 -6.63 25.11
C TYR A 147 -19.94 -6.99 25.52
N VAL A 148 -18.95 -6.33 24.93
CA VAL A 148 -17.52 -6.67 25.10
C VAL A 148 -16.63 -5.46 25.42
N GLY A 149 -17.19 -4.38 25.95
CA GLY A 149 -16.41 -3.19 26.34
C GLY A 149 -15.52 -2.68 25.21
N LYS A 150 -14.19 -2.77 25.39
CA LYS A 150 -13.19 -2.31 24.41
C LYS A 150 -12.77 -3.36 23.38
N GLY A 151 -13.35 -4.56 23.40
CA GLY A 151 -13.06 -5.63 22.42
C GLY A 151 -11.68 -6.26 22.54
N ARG A 152 -11.02 -6.15 23.70
CA ARG A 152 -9.78 -6.91 23.94
C ARG A 152 -10.14 -8.39 23.98
N LEU A 153 -9.21 -9.29 23.67
CA LEU A 153 -9.48 -10.73 23.74
C LEU A 153 -10.03 -11.16 25.11
N ALA A 154 -9.55 -10.54 26.20
CA ALA A 154 -10.06 -10.78 27.55
C ALA A 154 -11.52 -10.38 27.76
N ASP A 155 -12.02 -9.38 27.01
CA ASP A 155 -13.42 -8.95 27.10
C ASP A 155 -14.38 -9.96 26.44
N PHE A 156 -13.86 -10.92 25.67
CA PHE A 156 -14.62 -12.03 25.11
C PHE A 156 -14.59 -13.28 25.99
N ASP A 157 -13.76 -13.33 27.04
CA ASP A 157 -13.59 -14.53 27.85
C ASP A 157 -14.91 -14.96 28.52
N GLY A 158 -15.24 -16.24 28.39
CA GLY A 158 -16.49 -16.83 28.88
C GLY A 158 -17.72 -16.53 28.01
N LEU A 159 -17.59 -15.78 26.92
CA LEU A 159 -18.69 -15.47 26.02
C LEU A 159 -18.65 -16.35 24.76
N ASN A 160 -19.81 -16.83 24.32
CA ASN A 160 -19.90 -17.48 23.02
C ASN A 160 -20.06 -16.42 21.90
N VAL A 161 -19.00 -16.23 21.11
CA VAL A 161 -18.93 -15.19 20.06
C VAL A 161 -19.43 -15.66 18.70
N THR A 162 -19.38 -16.96 18.43
CA THR A 162 -19.74 -17.51 17.12
C THR A 162 -21.21 -17.18 16.78
N ASP A 163 -21.41 -16.61 15.60
CA ASP A 163 -22.71 -16.22 15.02
C ASP A 163 -23.50 -15.16 15.82
N SER A 164 -22.83 -14.52 16.79
CA SER A 164 -23.34 -13.39 17.57
C SER A 164 -23.20 -12.06 16.83
N ILE A 165 -23.88 -11.03 17.35
CA ILE A 165 -23.65 -9.63 17.04
C ILE A 165 -23.01 -9.02 18.28
N VAL A 166 -21.98 -8.22 18.09
CA VAL A 166 -21.18 -7.64 19.19
C VAL A 166 -21.56 -6.18 19.39
N LEU A 167 -21.92 -5.80 20.61
CA LEU A 167 -22.02 -4.42 21.07
C LEU A 167 -20.69 -4.03 21.71
N MET A 168 -20.11 -2.91 21.28
CA MET A 168 -18.76 -2.51 21.68
C MET A 168 -18.63 -1.00 21.82
N ASP A 169 -17.72 -0.53 22.66
CA ASP A 169 -17.38 0.89 22.74
C ASP A 169 -16.70 1.34 21.44
N PHE A 170 -17.04 2.52 20.94
CA PHE A 170 -16.38 3.06 19.75
C PHE A 170 -14.88 3.26 19.96
N ASN A 171 -14.44 3.77 21.12
CA ASN A 171 -13.02 4.01 21.42
C ASN A 171 -12.29 2.71 21.84
N SER A 172 -12.13 1.82 20.88
CA SER A 172 -11.67 0.43 20.98
C SER A 172 -10.57 0.07 19.97
N GLN A 173 -10.00 1.02 19.24
CA GLN A 173 -9.00 0.79 18.19
C GLN A 173 -9.48 -0.22 17.13
N GLU A 174 -8.59 -1.05 16.60
CA GLU A 174 -8.92 -2.11 15.64
C GLU A 174 -9.46 -3.40 16.29
N ASN A 175 -9.76 -3.39 17.59
CA ASN A 175 -10.21 -4.58 18.34
C ASN A 175 -11.50 -5.21 17.82
N TRP A 176 -12.28 -4.50 16.99
CA TRP A 176 -13.42 -5.09 16.29
C TRP A 176 -13.02 -6.27 15.39
N LEU A 177 -11.76 -6.33 14.96
CA LEU A 177 -11.21 -7.49 14.25
C LEU A 177 -11.19 -8.75 15.12
N ASN A 178 -11.07 -8.62 16.45
CA ASN A 178 -11.21 -9.76 17.37
C ASN A 178 -12.63 -10.35 17.30
N ALA A 179 -13.67 -9.50 17.21
CA ALA A 179 -15.05 -9.98 17.04
C ALA A 179 -15.20 -10.77 15.72
N ALA A 180 -14.69 -10.22 14.61
CA ALA A 180 -14.73 -10.89 13.31
C ALA A 180 -13.97 -12.24 13.33
N LYS A 181 -12.75 -12.24 13.86
CA LYS A 181 -11.87 -13.41 14.00
C LYS A 181 -12.46 -14.52 14.86
N LEU A 182 -13.16 -14.17 15.94
CA LEU A 182 -13.85 -15.11 16.83
C LEU A 182 -15.22 -15.57 16.28
N GLY A 183 -15.65 -15.04 15.15
CA GLY A 183 -16.80 -15.52 14.39
C GLY A 183 -18.11 -14.77 14.62
N ALA A 184 -18.06 -13.53 15.11
CA ALA A 184 -19.24 -12.65 15.10
C ALA A 184 -19.70 -12.35 13.67
N LYS A 185 -20.97 -11.98 13.50
CA LYS A 185 -21.56 -11.58 12.20
C LYS A 185 -21.41 -10.10 11.89
N ALA A 186 -21.38 -9.27 12.94
CA ALA A 186 -21.32 -7.82 12.83
C ALA A 186 -20.94 -7.20 14.18
N VAL A 187 -20.57 -5.91 14.14
CA VAL A 187 -20.34 -5.09 15.33
C VAL A 187 -21.22 -3.84 15.30
N ILE A 188 -21.77 -3.50 16.46
CA ILE A 188 -22.47 -2.26 16.75
C ILE A 188 -21.62 -1.48 17.75
N PHE A 189 -21.17 -0.30 17.35
CA PHE A 189 -20.43 0.61 18.18
C PHE A 189 -21.36 1.57 18.92
N ILE A 190 -21.10 1.76 20.21
CA ILE A 190 -21.72 2.82 21.01
C ILE A 190 -20.91 4.09 20.82
N GLU A 191 -21.56 5.17 20.36
CA GLU A 191 -20.98 6.50 20.28
C GLU A 191 -20.29 6.92 21.59
N PRO A 192 -19.03 7.38 21.54
CA PRO A 192 -18.29 7.81 22.71
C PRO A 192 -18.70 9.23 23.14
N TYR A 193 -18.18 9.73 24.26
CA TYR A 193 -18.34 11.16 24.60
C TYR A 193 -17.51 12.06 23.69
N GLU A 194 -16.31 11.62 23.35
CA GLU A 194 -15.40 12.27 22.39
C GLU A 194 -14.58 11.17 21.70
N THR A 195 -14.08 11.46 20.50
CA THR A 195 -13.14 10.60 19.78
C THR A 195 -12.13 11.46 19.04
N ILE A 196 -11.08 10.82 18.54
CA ILE A 196 -10.05 11.44 17.71
C ILE A 196 -9.91 10.71 16.37
N ARG A 197 -9.22 11.36 15.43
CA ARG A 197 -8.97 10.89 14.06
C ARG A 197 -8.28 9.53 14.05
N THR A 198 -7.21 9.34 14.82
CA THR A 198 -6.45 8.07 14.87
C THR A 198 -7.32 6.90 15.31
N GLU A 199 -8.23 7.13 16.25
CA GLU A 199 -9.23 6.15 16.70
C GLU A 199 -10.24 5.82 15.58
N ALA A 200 -10.76 6.84 14.90
CA ALA A 200 -11.70 6.68 13.79
C ALA A 200 -11.09 5.90 12.60
N LEU A 201 -9.82 6.16 12.26
CA LEU A 201 -9.13 5.47 11.17
C LEU A 201 -8.94 3.97 11.41
N GLN A 202 -8.89 3.54 12.68
CA GLN A 202 -8.79 2.12 13.02
C GLN A 202 -10.13 1.37 12.93
N LYS A 203 -11.22 2.04 12.57
CA LYS A 203 -12.53 1.39 12.38
C LYS A 203 -12.73 0.78 11.00
N PHE A 204 -11.79 0.95 10.07
CA PHE A 204 -11.80 0.29 8.78
C PHE A 204 -10.39 -0.17 8.37
N ILE A 205 -10.34 -1.07 7.40
CA ILE A 205 -9.12 -1.69 6.87
C ILE A 205 -9.08 -1.55 5.34
N LEU A 206 -7.91 -1.79 4.72
CA LEU A 206 -7.78 -1.78 3.26
C LEU A 206 -8.16 -3.13 2.64
N THR A 207 -7.97 -4.21 3.37
CA THR A 207 -8.39 -5.55 2.94
C THR A 207 -9.93 -5.62 2.90
N PRO A 208 -10.55 -6.09 1.80
CA PRO A 208 -11.99 -5.95 1.58
C PRO A 208 -12.86 -6.96 2.35
N LEU A 209 -12.68 -7.01 3.67
CA LEU A 209 -13.44 -7.84 4.59
C LEU A 209 -14.92 -7.43 4.63
N HIS A 210 -15.80 -8.36 4.27
CA HIS A 210 -17.24 -8.21 4.51
C HIS A 210 -17.54 -8.47 5.98
N PHE A 211 -17.60 -7.38 6.76
CA PHE A 211 -17.97 -7.41 8.17
C PHE A 211 -18.73 -6.12 8.50
N PRO A 212 -20.08 -6.16 8.57
CA PRO A 212 -20.89 -4.99 8.84
C PRO A 212 -20.52 -4.33 10.17
N ARG A 213 -20.24 -3.03 10.10
CA ARG A 213 -19.86 -2.17 11.23
C ARG A 213 -20.87 -1.03 11.31
N ILE A 214 -21.55 -0.97 12.44
CA ILE A 214 -22.70 -0.08 12.66
C ILE A 214 -22.38 0.88 13.78
N TYR A 215 -22.71 2.15 13.61
CA TYR A 215 -22.60 3.19 14.63
C TYR A 215 -23.98 3.51 15.19
N LEU A 216 -24.12 3.42 16.51
CA LEU A 216 -25.35 3.70 17.23
C LEU A 216 -25.14 4.96 18.09
N PRO A 217 -26.03 5.98 17.99
CA PRO A 217 -25.92 7.17 18.81
C PRO A 217 -25.95 6.86 20.30
N ARG A 218 -25.36 7.75 21.10
CA ARG A 218 -24.96 7.44 22.48
C ARG A 218 -26.12 7.01 23.36
N ASN A 219 -27.24 7.72 23.29
CA ASN A 219 -28.41 7.48 24.15
C ASN A 219 -29.01 6.10 23.86
N GLU A 220 -29.19 5.76 22.59
CA GLU A 220 -29.68 4.48 22.12
C GLU A 220 -28.72 3.34 22.45
N GLY A 221 -27.40 3.56 22.30
CA GLY A 221 -26.37 2.58 22.64
C GLY A 221 -26.29 2.27 24.13
N LEU A 222 -26.36 3.29 24.98
CA LEU A 222 -26.39 3.11 26.44
C LEU A 222 -27.70 2.48 26.91
N ASN A 223 -28.83 2.81 26.29
CA ASN A 223 -30.10 2.16 26.60
C ASN A 223 -30.07 0.68 26.20
N LEU A 224 -29.56 0.36 25.01
CA LEU A 224 -29.35 -1.02 24.57
C LEU A 224 -28.45 -1.79 25.55
N LEU A 225 -27.33 -1.20 25.98
CA LEU A 225 -26.46 -1.83 26.97
C LEU A 225 -27.20 -2.15 28.27
N LYS A 226 -27.98 -1.20 28.82
CA LYS A 226 -28.81 -1.44 30.01
C LYS A 226 -29.81 -2.57 29.78
N MET A 227 -30.45 -2.62 28.61
CA MET A 227 -31.42 -3.66 28.27
C MET A 227 -30.80 -5.05 28.11
N ILE A 228 -29.55 -5.14 27.64
CA ILE A 228 -28.79 -6.40 27.58
C ILE A 228 -28.46 -6.87 29.00
N GLN A 229 -27.94 -5.96 29.85
CA GLN A 229 -27.58 -6.28 31.23
C GLN A 229 -28.80 -6.68 32.08
N GLY A 230 -29.96 -6.07 31.82
CA GLY A 230 -31.24 -6.44 32.44
C GLY A 230 -31.91 -7.68 31.84
N GLY A 231 -31.29 -8.34 30.85
CA GLY A 231 -31.85 -9.55 30.20
C GLY A 231 -33.08 -9.29 29.33
N GLN A 232 -33.45 -8.03 29.10
CA GLN A 232 -34.62 -7.66 28.31
C GLN A 232 -34.35 -7.88 26.83
N VAL A 233 -33.15 -7.57 26.35
CA VAL A 233 -32.73 -7.80 24.95
C VAL A 233 -31.70 -8.92 24.92
N THR A 234 -31.98 -9.97 24.14
CA THR A 234 -31.05 -11.10 23.96
C THR A 234 -30.59 -11.26 22.51
N ARG A 235 -31.31 -10.66 21.57
CA ARG A 235 -31.02 -10.71 20.13
C ARG A 235 -31.27 -9.35 19.50
N VAL A 236 -30.58 -9.09 18.39
CA VAL A 236 -30.84 -7.92 17.55
C VAL A 236 -30.88 -8.32 16.09
N ARG A 237 -31.63 -7.56 15.30
CA ARG A 237 -31.63 -7.63 13.84
C ARG A 237 -31.07 -6.33 13.28
N ILE A 238 -30.12 -6.43 12.35
CA ILE A 238 -29.52 -5.28 11.68
C ILE A 238 -29.98 -5.27 10.22
N LYS A 239 -30.40 -4.09 9.73
CA LYS A 239 -30.47 -3.81 8.29
C LYS A 239 -29.55 -2.64 7.98
N SER A 240 -28.72 -2.78 6.96
CA SER A 240 -27.81 -1.74 6.51
C SER A 240 -27.55 -1.90 5.03
N ARG A 241 -27.67 -0.81 4.27
CA ARG A 241 -27.42 -0.83 2.83
C ARG A 241 -26.55 0.34 2.42
N MET A 242 -25.27 0.06 2.17
CA MET A 242 -24.32 0.99 1.58
C MET A 242 -23.82 0.42 0.24
N LEU A 243 -23.81 1.24 -0.81
CA LEU A 243 -23.39 0.83 -2.15
C LEU A 243 -22.53 1.91 -2.79
N TRP A 244 -21.54 1.48 -3.58
CA TRP A 244 -20.85 2.36 -4.51
C TRP A 244 -21.82 2.88 -5.56
N GLN A 245 -21.90 4.19 -5.71
CA GLN A 245 -22.76 4.85 -6.69
C GLN A 245 -22.02 5.99 -7.36
N GLN A 246 -22.12 6.06 -8.68
CA GLN A 246 -21.64 7.21 -9.43
C GLN A 246 -22.56 8.41 -9.15
N ARG A 247 -21.95 9.52 -8.75
CA ARG A 247 -22.59 10.80 -8.49
C ARG A 247 -21.92 11.89 -9.33
N THR A 248 -22.64 12.99 -9.50
CA THR A 248 -22.07 14.22 -10.04
C THR A 248 -21.64 15.09 -8.87
N ALA A 249 -20.41 15.60 -8.92
CA ALA A 249 -19.86 16.55 -7.96
C ALA A 249 -19.42 17.82 -8.70
N ASP A 250 -19.28 18.92 -7.97
CA ASP A 250 -19.04 20.25 -8.53
C ASP A 250 -17.80 20.91 -7.92
N ASN A 251 -16.97 21.50 -8.76
CA ASN A 251 -16.07 22.56 -8.36
C ASN A 251 -16.72 23.92 -8.67
N LEU A 252 -16.43 24.94 -7.87
CA LEU A 252 -16.86 26.32 -8.14
C LEU A 252 -15.65 27.19 -8.42
N ILE A 253 -15.72 28.00 -9.46
CA ILE A 253 -14.64 28.87 -9.90
C ILE A 253 -15.16 30.31 -9.94
N ALA A 254 -14.75 31.13 -8.98
CA ALA A 254 -14.98 32.57 -9.01
C ALA A 254 -13.82 33.27 -9.70
N VAL A 255 -14.13 34.07 -10.74
CA VAL A 255 -13.13 34.79 -11.52
C VAL A 255 -13.08 36.25 -11.10
N ILE A 256 -11.92 36.68 -10.62
CA ILE A 256 -11.62 38.08 -10.28
C ILE A 256 -10.67 38.61 -11.35
N GLN A 257 -11.16 39.56 -12.14
CA GLN A 257 -10.44 40.06 -13.31
C GLN A 257 -9.25 40.93 -12.89
N GLY A 258 -8.06 40.64 -13.42
CA GLY A 258 -6.87 41.46 -13.20
C GLY A 258 -6.93 42.80 -13.93
N GLN A 259 -6.32 43.84 -13.36
CA GLN A 259 -6.33 45.20 -13.91
C GLN A 259 -5.24 45.44 -14.98
N GLU A 260 -4.04 44.93 -14.77
CA GLU A 260 -2.88 45.21 -15.64
C GLU A 260 -2.49 44.01 -16.50
N LEU A 261 -2.52 42.81 -15.92
CA LEU A 261 -2.14 41.55 -16.58
C LEU A 261 -3.29 40.54 -16.53
N PRO A 262 -4.41 40.83 -17.23
CA PRO A 262 -5.64 40.02 -17.16
C PRO A 262 -5.52 38.60 -17.72
N ASP A 263 -4.50 38.33 -18.54
CA ASP A 263 -4.24 37.01 -19.14
C ASP A 263 -3.26 36.15 -18.34
N GLU A 264 -2.71 36.69 -17.25
CA GLU A 264 -1.95 35.93 -16.26
C GLU A 264 -2.88 35.57 -15.09
N ILE A 265 -2.90 34.29 -14.72
CA ILE A 265 -3.85 33.72 -13.77
C ILE A 265 -3.10 33.14 -12.58
N ILE A 266 -3.56 33.50 -11.39
CA ILE A 266 -3.20 32.84 -10.13
C ILE A 266 -4.43 32.09 -9.62
N ILE A 267 -4.28 30.79 -9.38
CA ILE A 267 -5.34 29.97 -8.79
C ILE A 267 -5.14 29.92 -7.28
N VAL A 268 -6.21 30.13 -6.53
CA VAL A 268 -6.25 29.97 -5.07
C VAL A 268 -7.34 28.95 -4.75
N GLY A 269 -6.95 27.80 -4.24
CA GLY A 269 -7.80 26.63 -4.07
C GLY A 269 -8.04 26.25 -2.61
N ALA A 270 -9.27 25.84 -2.29
CA ALA A 270 -9.58 25.09 -1.07
C ALA A 270 -10.70 24.09 -1.33
N TYR A 271 -10.66 22.93 -0.68
CA TYR A 271 -11.78 22.01 -0.72
C TYR A 271 -12.90 22.43 0.25
N TYR A 272 -14.14 22.12 -0.10
CA TYR A 272 -15.32 22.40 0.73
C TYR A 272 -16.09 21.15 1.15
N ASP A 273 -15.78 20.00 0.55
CA ASP A 273 -16.28 18.72 1.02
C ASP A 273 -15.67 18.36 2.39
N SER A 274 -16.28 17.41 3.07
CA SER A 274 -15.82 16.94 4.37
C SER A 274 -15.85 15.42 4.45
N TRP A 275 -15.07 14.84 5.35
CA TRP A 275 -15.09 13.40 5.56
C TRP A 275 -15.30 13.00 7.01
N SER A 276 -15.85 11.80 7.20
CA SER A 276 -15.98 11.14 8.48
C SER A 276 -16.04 9.64 8.27
N VAL A 277 -15.51 8.89 9.24
CA VAL A 277 -15.64 7.43 9.25
C VAL A 277 -17.11 6.97 9.31
N ILE A 278 -18.03 7.85 9.68
CA ILE A 278 -19.47 7.68 9.50
C ILE A 278 -19.92 8.62 8.38
N PRO A 279 -20.08 8.15 7.13
CA PRO A 279 -20.35 9.00 5.96
C PRO A 279 -21.52 9.99 6.11
N LYS A 280 -22.56 9.60 6.85
CA LYS A 280 -23.74 10.43 7.11
C LYS A 280 -23.55 11.49 8.21
N LEU A 281 -22.46 11.45 8.96
CA LEU A 281 -22.17 12.34 10.08
C LEU A 281 -20.77 12.93 9.94
N SER A 282 -20.65 14.00 9.15
CA SER A 282 -19.40 14.72 8.91
C SER A 282 -19.65 16.22 8.97
N PRO A 283 -19.74 16.82 10.18
CA PRO A 283 -19.94 18.26 10.29
C PRO A 283 -18.76 19.05 9.71
N GLY A 284 -17.52 18.54 9.83
CA GLY A 284 -16.35 19.03 9.11
C GLY A 284 -16.02 20.49 9.41
N ALA A 285 -16.02 20.91 10.68
CA ALA A 285 -15.84 22.31 11.03
C ALA A 285 -14.43 22.82 10.72
N GLU A 286 -13.39 22.02 10.96
CA GLU A 286 -12.01 22.32 10.54
C GLU A 286 -11.92 22.48 9.01
N GLU A 287 -12.55 21.55 8.27
CA GLU A 287 -12.54 21.53 6.80
C GLU A 287 -13.32 22.71 6.18
N ALA A 288 -14.21 23.35 6.95
CA ALA A 288 -14.95 24.53 6.51
C ALA A 288 -14.15 25.85 6.64
N ILE A 289 -12.99 25.84 7.33
CA ILE A 289 -12.22 27.07 7.61
C ILE A 289 -11.65 27.67 6.31
N SER A 290 -10.91 26.88 5.53
CA SER A 290 -10.30 27.35 4.29
C SER A 290 -11.30 27.90 3.27
N PRO A 291 -12.41 27.22 2.92
CA PRO A 291 -13.39 27.80 2.00
C PRO A 291 -14.05 29.06 2.58
N ALA A 292 -14.25 29.16 3.90
CA ALA A 292 -14.74 30.40 4.51
C ALA A 292 -13.74 31.56 4.39
N VAL A 293 -12.43 31.28 4.49
CA VAL A 293 -11.37 32.28 4.23
C VAL A 293 -11.37 32.72 2.77
N LEU A 294 -11.54 31.79 1.83
CA LEU A 294 -11.64 32.13 0.40
C LEU A 294 -12.85 33.02 0.08
N LEU A 295 -13.98 32.84 0.76
CA LEU A 295 -15.14 33.75 0.60
C LEU A 295 -14.82 35.19 1.03
N GLU A 296 -14.11 35.39 2.14
CA GLU A 296 -13.67 36.74 2.54
C GLU A 296 -12.61 37.30 1.60
N LEU A 297 -11.69 36.45 1.13
CA LEU A 297 -10.69 36.84 0.14
C LEU A 297 -11.35 37.26 -1.18
N ALA A 298 -12.46 36.63 -1.56
CA ALA A 298 -13.25 37.00 -2.73
C ALA A 298 -13.77 38.44 -2.63
N GLU A 299 -14.30 38.82 -1.46
CA GLU A 299 -14.78 40.18 -1.22
C GLU A 299 -13.64 41.21 -1.24
N LEU A 300 -12.52 40.90 -0.58
CA LEU A 300 -11.33 41.74 -0.57
C LEU A 300 -10.82 42.00 -1.99
N LEU A 301 -10.59 40.94 -2.77
CA LEU A 301 -10.03 41.02 -4.11
C LEU A 301 -11.03 41.55 -5.13
N HIS A 302 -12.35 41.43 -4.89
CA HIS A 302 -13.34 42.11 -5.72
C HIS A 302 -13.32 43.62 -5.49
N LYS A 303 -13.23 44.05 -4.22
CA LYS A 303 -13.16 45.46 -3.84
C LYS A 303 -11.84 46.12 -4.24
N TYR A 304 -10.75 45.37 -4.20
CA TYR A 304 -9.42 45.81 -4.61
C TYR A 304 -8.87 44.84 -5.67
N PRO A 305 -9.30 44.97 -6.94
CA PRO A 305 -8.89 44.04 -7.99
C PRO A 305 -7.37 44.03 -8.21
N PRO A 306 -6.74 42.85 -8.21
CA PRO A 306 -5.28 42.73 -8.30
C PRO A 306 -4.73 42.99 -9.71
N LYS A 307 -3.41 43.08 -9.82
CA LYS A 307 -2.67 43.17 -11.10
C LYS A 307 -3.04 42.03 -12.06
N ARG A 308 -3.04 40.79 -11.56
CA ARG A 308 -3.32 39.55 -12.32
C ARG A 308 -4.72 39.04 -12.08
N THR A 309 -5.25 38.25 -13.00
CA THR A 309 -6.52 37.56 -12.77
C THR A 309 -6.36 36.51 -11.67
N VAL A 310 -7.29 36.47 -10.72
CA VAL A 310 -7.32 35.47 -9.65
C VAL A 310 -8.53 34.56 -9.85
N TRP A 311 -8.30 33.26 -9.81
CA TRP A 311 -9.35 32.25 -9.75
C TRP A 311 -9.43 31.69 -8.36
N LEU A 312 -10.54 31.93 -7.68
CA LEU A 312 -10.85 31.27 -6.42
C LEU A 312 -11.59 29.97 -6.75
N VAL A 313 -10.96 28.83 -6.46
CA VAL A 313 -11.49 27.52 -6.79
C VAL A 313 -11.87 26.77 -5.52
N PHE A 314 -13.14 26.42 -5.41
CA PHE A 314 -13.69 25.62 -4.33
C PHE A 314 -13.84 24.18 -4.85
N TYR A 315 -12.96 23.29 -4.40
CA TYR A 315 -12.93 21.90 -4.85
C TYR A 315 -13.89 21.03 -4.03
N SER A 316 -14.50 20.03 -4.68
CA SER A 316 -15.03 18.87 -3.99
C SER A 316 -14.21 17.62 -4.33
N GLY A 317 -14.55 16.48 -3.74
CA GLY A 317 -13.92 15.22 -4.07
C GLY A 317 -12.49 15.08 -3.57
N HIS A 318 -12.08 15.87 -2.58
CA HIS A 318 -10.76 15.83 -1.96
C HIS A 318 -10.49 14.42 -1.40
N TRP A 319 -11.45 13.88 -0.67
CA TRP A 319 -11.42 12.53 -0.07
C TRP A 319 -11.72 11.40 -1.07
N GLN A 320 -11.81 11.70 -2.36
CA GLN A 320 -11.98 10.71 -3.44
C GLN A 320 -10.78 10.79 -4.38
N ALA A 321 -9.57 10.68 -3.80
CA ALA A 321 -8.32 10.74 -4.54
C ALA A 321 -8.21 12.04 -5.35
N LEU A 322 -8.43 13.19 -4.70
CA LEU A 322 -8.36 14.53 -5.32
C LEU A 322 -9.18 14.65 -6.61
N SER A 323 -10.34 13.98 -6.69
CA SER A 323 -11.11 13.87 -7.93
C SER A 323 -11.47 15.23 -8.52
N GLY A 324 -11.91 16.20 -7.70
CA GLY A 324 -12.24 17.54 -8.18
C GLY A 324 -11.05 18.26 -8.78
N ALA A 325 -9.90 18.24 -8.10
CA ALA A 325 -8.67 18.84 -8.62
C ALA A 325 -8.18 18.15 -9.91
N ARG A 326 -8.26 16.81 -9.98
CA ARG A 326 -7.89 16.05 -11.19
C ARG A 326 -8.77 16.37 -12.39
N TYR A 327 -10.10 16.35 -12.23
CA TYR A 327 -11.00 16.71 -13.33
C TYR A 327 -10.85 18.19 -13.72
N PHE A 328 -10.66 19.09 -12.74
CA PHE A 328 -10.40 20.50 -13.02
C PHE A 328 -9.15 20.69 -13.89
N VAL A 329 -8.04 20.05 -13.55
CA VAL A 329 -6.80 20.11 -14.35
C VAL A 329 -7.02 19.49 -15.73
N GLU A 330 -7.66 18.32 -15.83
CA GLU A 330 -7.92 17.69 -17.13
C GLU A 330 -8.75 18.60 -18.06
N ASP A 331 -9.82 19.21 -17.54
CA ASP A 331 -10.78 19.95 -18.36
C ASP A 331 -10.30 21.39 -18.66
N TYR A 332 -9.68 22.06 -17.69
CA TYR A 332 -9.17 23.43 -17.88
C TYR A 332 -7.76 23.49 -18.44
N TYR A 333 -6.83 22.62 -18.04
CA TYR A 333 -5.44 22.76 -18.47
C TYR A 333 -5.21 22.10 -19.83
N PHE A 334 -5.90 20.98 -20.11
CA PHE A 334 -5.62 20.17 -21.29
C PHE A 334 -6.75 20.16 -22.33
N GLN A 335 -8.03 20.12 -21.94
CA GLN A 335 -9.13 20.13 -22.91
C GLN A 335 -9.49 21.54 -23.39
N ASN A 336 -9.13 22.57 -22.63
CA ASN A 336 -9.32 23.95 -23.05
C ASN A 336 -8.05 24.52 -23.71
N GLN A 337 -8.15 24.74 -25.03
CA GLN A 337 -7.04 25.20 -25.87
C GLN A 337 -6.41 26.51 -25.37
N THR A 338 -7.17 27.44 -24.79
CA THR A 338 -6.64 28.73 -24.31
C THR A 338 -5.57 28.57 -23.24
N TYR A 339 -5.72 27.57 -22.36
CA TYR A 339 -4.76 27.31 -21.27
C TYR A 339 -3.72 26.27 -21.68
N ALA A 340 -4.11 25.29 -22.49
CA ALA A 340 -3.19 24.27 -23.02
C ALA A 340 -2.06 24.88 -23.86
N THR A 341 -2.35 25.92 -24.66
CA THR A 341 -1.34 26.64 -25.45
C THR A 341 -0.61 27.73 -24.67
N GLY A 342 -1.05 28.04 -23.44
CA GLY A 342 -0.54 29.17 -22.67
C GLY A 342 -0.98 30.55 -23.18
N THR A 343 -1.99 30.64 -24.05
CA THR A 343 -2.56 31.94 -24.48
C THR A 343 -3.06 32.74 -23.28
N LYS A 344 -3.70 32.08 -22.30
CA LYS A 344 -3.80 32.59 -20.94
C LYS A 344 -2.89 31.76 -20.04
N LYS A 345 -1.99 32.45 -19.34
CA LYS A 345 -0.92 31.85 -18.56
C LYS A 345 -1.42 31.55 -17.15
N ILE A 346 -1.54 30.28 -16.79
CA ILE A 346 -1.72 29.89 -15.38
C ILE A 346 -0.34 29.90 -14.73
N LEU A 347 -0.05 30.97 -14.00
CA LEU A 347 1.28 31.24 -13.46
C LEU A 347 1.57 30.37 -12.23
N MET A 348 0.59 30.22 -11.35
CA MET A 348 0.72 29.40 -10.14
C MET A 348 -0.62 28.90 -9.60
N HIS A 349 -0.57 27.85 -8.79
CA HIS A 349 -1.71 27.34 -8.00
C HIS A 349 -1.36 27.27 -6.51
N ILE A 350 -2.06 28.06 -5.72
CA ILE A 350 -1.91 28.19 -4.26
C ILE A 350 -3.06 27.44 -3.58
N GLY A 351 -2.79 26.36 -2.87
CA GLY A 351 -3.77 25.72 -1.98
C GLY A 351 -3.86 26.41 -0.62
N VAL A 352 -5.00 26.29 0.06
CA VAL A 352 -5.21 26.78 1.43
C VAL A 352 -5.84 25.66 2.27
N GLN A 353 -5.11 25.15 3.26
CA GLN A 353 -5.53 24.09 4.17
C GLN A 353 -5.16 24.42 5.62
N LEU A 354 -5.98 25.29 6.21
CA LEU A 354 -5.80 25.76 7.57
C LEU A 354 -6.45 24.80 8.58
N SER A 355 -5.93 24.80 9.80
CA SER A 355 -6.45 24.07 10.95
C SER A 355 -6.30 24.90 12.22
N SER A 356 -7.25 24.76 13.14
CA SER A 356 -7.26 25.50 14.40
C SER A 356 -6.45 24.84 15.52
N ASP A 357 -5.93 23.62 15.30
CA ASP A 357 -5.13 22.87 16.28
C ASP A 357 -3.83 23.58 16.69
N SER A 358 -3.22 24.34 15.78
CA SER A 358 -1.97 25.09 15.99
C SER A 358 -2.11 26.50 15.42
N ASP A 359 -1.29 27.44 15.89
CA ASP A 359 -1.16 28.80 15.36
C ASP A 359 -0.04 28.97 14.34
N THR A 360 0.67 27.87 14.01
CA THR A 360 1.78 27.86 13.07
C THR A 360 1.36 27.43 11.66
N LEU A 361 1.94 28.08 10.67
CA LEU A 361 1.71 27.90 9.25
C LEU A 361 3.03 27.57 8.54
N SER A 362 2.96 26.88 7.42
CA SER A 362 4.02 26.84 6.44
C SER A 362 3.43 26.81 5.03
N PHE A 363 4.29 26.77 4.02
CA PHE A 363 3.89 26.51 2.65
C PHE A 363 4.57 25.23 2.15
N VAL A 364 3.80 24.26 1.69
CA VAL A 364 4.27 22.93 1.31
C VAL A 364 4.06 22.70 -0.18
N MET A 365 5.02 22.06 -0.84
CA MET A 365 5.03 21.90 -2.30
C MET A 365 4.47 20.54 -2.73
N PRO A 366 5.10 19.40 -2.39
CA PRO A 366 4.50 18.09 -2.63
C PRO A 366 3.63 17.62 -1.46
N GLY A 367 2.68 16.74 -1.77
CA GLY A 367 1.93 15.94 -0.80
C GLY A 367 2.05 14.44 -1.09
N ASP A 368 1.31 13.63 -0.31
CA ASP A 368 1.38 12.16 -0.35
C ASP A 368 0.64 11.55 -1.57
N PHE A 369 -0.30 12.27 -2.20
CA PHE A 369 -1.13 11.67 -3.26
C PHE A 369 -0.29 11.25 -4.47
N TYR A 370 0.48 12.17 -5.03
CA TYR A 370 1.45 11.83 -6.07
C TYR A 370 2.84 11.51 -5.51
N GLY A 371 3.06 11.73 -4.21
CA GLY A 371 4.27 11.39 -3.47
C GLY A 371 5.53 11.90 -4.17
N GLN A 372 5.54 13.20 -4.46
CA GLN A 372 6.68 13.89 -5.07
C GLN A 372 7.74 14.18 -3.99
N PRO A 373 9.05 14.14 -4.29
CA PRO A 373 10.09 14.26 -3.27
C PRO A 373 10.22 15.71 -2.73
N LEU A 374 10.50 15.88 -1.44
CA LEU A 374 10.59 17.23 -0.83
C LEU A 374 11.84 18.02 -1.19
N SER A 375 12.94 17.34 -1.53
CA SER A 375 14.20 17.97 -1.98
C SER A 375 14.07 18.64 -3.35
N GLU A 376 12.92 18.47 -4.00
CA GLU A 376 12.69 18.72 -5.40
C GLU A 376 11.66 19.84 -5.52
N LYS A 377 12.07 20.99 -6.07
CA LYS A 377 11.22 22.18 -6.16
C LYS A 377 11.11 22.63 -7.63
N PRO A 378 9.93 23.05 -8.12
CA PRO A 378 9.82 23.73 -9.40
C PRO A 378 10.73 24.95 -9.47
N TRP A 379 11.21 25.27 -10.67
CA TRP A 379 11.95 26.51 -10.91
C TRP A 379 11.13 27.72 -10.48
N GLY A 380 11.77 28.65 -9.76
CA GLY A 380 11.13 29.89 -9.30
C GLY A 380 10.49 29.83 -7.92
N LEU A 381 10.41 28.67 -7.25
CA LEU A 381 9.92 28.64 -5.87
C LEU A 381 10.93 29.19 -4.86
N ASP A 382 12.21 29.26 -5.21
CA ASP A 382 13.18 30.03 -4.43
C ASP A 382 12.84 31.53 -4.43
N ASP A 383 12.20 32.04 -5.49
CA ASP A 383 11.69 33.42 -5.50
C ASP A 383 10.60 33.59 -4.44
N ILE A 384 9.66 32.63 -4.34
CA ILE A 384 8.57 32.64 -3.34
C ILE A 384 9.14 32.51 -1.93
N TYR A 385 10.11 31.60 -1.74
CA TYR A 385 10.80 31.42 -0.47
C TYR A 385 11.48 32.73 -0.03
N ARG A 386 12.20 33.40 -0.94
CA ARG A 386 12.83 34.69 -0.69
C ARG A 386 11.80 35.75 -0.31
N LEU A 387 10.71 35.86 -1.07
CA LEU A 387 9.63 36.82 -0.79
C LEU A 387 9.08 36.62 0.63
N PHE A 388 8.72 35.39 1.00
CA PHE A 388 8.15 35.13 2.33
C PHE A 388 9.15 35.40 3.45
N PHE A 389 10.33 34.78 3.43
CA PHE A 389 11.24 34.79 4.56
C PHE A 389 12.13 36.02 4.66
N ARG A 390 12.51 36.63 3.54
CA ARG A 390 13.42 37.77 3.55
C ARG A 390 12.70 39.11 3.42
N GLU A 391 11.55 39.15 2.76
CA GLU A 391 10.89 40.42 2.43
C GLU A 391 9.60 40.61 3.24
N TRP A 392 8.68 39.64 3.25
CA TRP A 392 7.32 39.85 3.76
C TRP A 392 7.15 39.55 5.24
N ILE A 393 7.75 38.47 5.77
CA ILE A 393 7.66 38.17 7.21
C ILE A 393 8.12 39.36 8.07
N PRO A 394 9.31 39.97 7.84
CA PRO A 394 9.74 41.13 8.63
C PRO A 394 8.75 42.31 8.55
N VAL A 395 8.27 42.64 7.35
CA VAL A 395 7.34 43.76 7.12
C VAL A 395 5.97 43.51 7.75
N LEU A 396 5.44 42.29 7.62
CA LEU A 396 4.16 41.91 8.21
C LEU A 396 4.25 41.86 9.74
N SER A 397 5.36 41.37 10.30
CA SER A 397 5.61 41.36 11.74
C SER A 397 5.66 42.76 12.34
N GLU A 398 6.12 43.76 11.59
CA GLU A 398 6.13 45.16 12.02
C GLU A 398 4.75 45.81 11.93
N LYS A 399 3.98 45.52 10.87
CA LYS A 399 2.70 46.20 10.58
C LYS A 399 1.48 45.57 11.24
N LEU A 400 1.53 44.29 11.58
CA LEU A 400 0.41 43.52 12.12
C LEU A 400 0.68 43.10 13.57
N PRO A 401 -0.37 42.74 14.35
CA PRO A 401 -0.22 42.48 15.80
C PRO A 401 0.47 41.14 16.13
N TYR A 402 1.08 40.46 15.15
CA TYR A 402 1.70 39.16 15.30
C TYR A 402 3.11 39.20 14.74
N ASP A 403 4.07 38.65 15.48
CA ASP A 403 5.39 38.39 14.93
C ASP A 403 5.38 37.04 14.17
N PHE A 404 5.25 37.13 12.85
CA PHE A 404 5.15 35.96 11.97
C PHE A 404 6.42 35.11 11.93
N SER A 405 7.56 35.58 12.44
CA SER A 405 8.75 34.74 12.57
C SER A 405 8.55 33.54 13.51
N TYR A 406 7.61 33.64 14.46
CA TYR A 406 7.22 32.53 15.34
C TYR A 406 6.06 31.69 14.79
N HIS A 407 5.25 32.26 13.90
CA HIS A 407 4.05 31.62 13.35
C HIS A 407 4.26 31.01 11.97
N PHE A 408 5.38 31.27 11.30
CA PHE A 408 5.67 30.74 9.96
C PHE A 408 6.92 29.87 9.98
N GLN A 409 6.78 28.59 9.66
CA GLN A 409 7.86 27.60 9.68
C GLN A 409 8.45 27.36 8.30
N ASP A 410 9.75 27.09 8.26
CA ASP A 410 10.46 26.72 7.04
C ASP A 410 10.05 25.32 6.54
N ALA A 411 9.52 25.31 5.32
CA ALA A 411 9.13 24.13 4.55
C ALA A 411 10.23 23.05 4.46
N GLN A 412 11.51 23.44 4.45
CA GLN A 412 12.64 22.52 4.32
C GLN A 412 12.87 21.63 5.54
N THR A 413 12.25 21.97 6.68
CA THR A 413 12.38 21.21 7.93
C THR A 413 11.21 20.25 8.16
N LEU A 414 10.23 20.21 7.26
CA LEU A 414 8.96 19.52 7.46
C LEU A 414 8.94 18.14 6.77
N LEU A 415 9.32 17.10 7.52
CA LEU A 415 8.92 15.70 7.22
C LEU A 415 7.38 15.54 7.14
N ILE A 416 6.63 16.53 7.62
CA ILE A 416 5.15 16.56 7.70
C ILE A 416 4.47 16.67 6.32
N ALA A 417 5.16 17.20 5.30
CA ALA A 417 4.58 17.33 3.96
C ALA A 417 4.39 15.98 3.24
N GLU A 418 5.09 14.91 3.65
CA GLU A 418 4.98 13.55 3.07
C GLU A 418 3.76 12.75 3.58
N SER A 419 2.76 13.42 4.13
CA SER A 419 1.83 12.77 5.08
C SER A 419 0.39 13.30 5.03
N ASP A 420 0.14 14.34 4.24
CA ASP A 420 -1.18 14.84 3.85
C ASP A 420 -1.17 15.04 2.34
N PHE A 421 -2.33 15.26 1.71
CA PHE A 421 -2.42 15.48 0.28
C PHE A 421 -3.18 16.76 -0.04
N PHE A 422 -2.85 17.38 -1.17
CA PHE A 422 -3.29 18.74 -1.49
C PHE A 422 -3.87 18.82 -2.90
N ASP A 423 -4.96 19.57 -3.06
CA ASP A 423 -5.58 19.82 -4.37
C ASP A 423 -4.60 20.51 -5.34
N SER A 424 -3.63 21.27 -4.82
CA SER A 424 -2.57 21.90 -5.62
C SER A 424 -1.64 20.88 -6.29
N GLU A 425 -1.53 19.66 -5.76
CA GLU A 425 -0.64 18.63 -6.33
C GLU A 425 -1.02 18.25 -7.76
N ALA A 426 -2.31 18.26 -8.10
CA ALA A 426 -2.77 17.95 -9.45
C ALA A 426 -2.22 18.94 -10.49
N SER A 427 -2.12 20.23 -10.14
CA SER A 427 -1.49 21.25 -10.98
C SER A 427 0.03 21.18 -10.95
N SER A 428 0.59 20.81 -9.80
CA SER A 428 2.02 20.57 -9.63
C SER A 428 2.51 19.53 -10.65
N VAL A 429 1.91 18.33 -10.64
CA VAL A 429 2.20 17.23 -11.57
C VAL A 429 1.94 17.58 -13.03
N ALA A 430 1.09 18.58 -13.31
CA ALA A 430 0.90 19.08 -14.67
C ALA A 430 2.00 20.06 -15.11
N GLY A 431 2.98 20.39 -14.26
CA GLY A 431 4.10 21.30 -14.56
C GLY A 431 3.87 22.75 -14.14
N ILE A 432 2.81 23.06 -13.39
CA ILE A 432 2.54 24.43 -12.90
C ILE A 432 3.10 24.62 -11.49
N ALA A 433 3.77 25.75 -11.26
CA ALA A 433 4.29 26.09 -9.94
C ALA A 433 3.17 26.10 -8.90
N SER A 434 3.26 25.20 -7.92
CA SER A 434 2.15 24.94 -7.00
C SER A 434 2.67 24.75 -5.57
N PHE A 435 1.94 25.27 -4.60
CA PHE A 435 2.19 25.04 -3.18
C PHE A 435 0.89 25.25 -2.39
N THR A 436 0.83 24.76 -1.15
CA THR A 436 -0.32 24.91 -0.26
C THR A 436 0.09 25.58 1.04
N PHE A 437 -0.62 26.62 1.46
CA PHE A 437 -0.56 27.13 2.84
C PHE A 437 -1.19 26.11 3.78
N TYR A 438 -0.39 25.57 4.69
CA TYR A 438 -0.75 24.42 5.49
C TYR A 438 -0.39 24.65 6.96
N SER A 439 -1.35 24.43 7.87
CA SER A 439 -1.09 24.52 9.30
C SER A 439 -0.17 23.39 9.75
N THR A 440 0.97 23.77 10.34
CA THR A 440 1.97 22.85 10.89
C THR A 440 1.74 22.64 12.38
N ASN A 441 2.43 21.65 12.99
CA ASN A 441 2.21 21.25 14.38
C ASN A 441 0.74 20.91 14.70
N ALA A 442 -0.04 20.54 13.67
CA ALA A 442 -1.45 20.23 13.76
C ALA A 442 -1.67 18.75 13.48
N LEU A 443 -2.18 18.01 14.48
CA LEU A 443 -2.56 16.60 14.32
C LEU A 443 -3.92 16.43 13.66
N ARG A 444 -4.70 17.52 13.51
CA ARG A 444 -6.08 17.53 13.01
C ARG A 444 -6.92 16.52 13.80
N LEU A 445 -6.87 16.65 15.12
CA LEU A 445 -7.30 15.61 16.07
C LEU A 445 -8.72 15.12 15.86
N ARG A 446 -9.63 15.96 15.35
CA ARG A 446 -11.06 15.64 15.20
C ARG A 446 -11.51 15.45 13.76
N VAL A 447 -10.70 15.85 12.77
CA VAL A 447 -11.01 15.69 11.34
C VAL A 447 -11.28 14.21 11.05
N GLY A 448 -12.31 13.92 10.27
CA GLY A 448 -12.71 12.55 9.99
C GLY A 448 -13.59 11.89 11.06
N THR A 449 -14.11 12.69 12.00
CA THR A 449 -14.99 12.22 13.06
C THR A 449 -16.30 13.02 13.09
N PRO A 450 -17.40 12.47 13.65
CA PRO A 450 -18.63 13.24 13.90
C PRO A 450 -18.45 14.41 14.90
N PHE A 451 -17.31 14.48 15.59
CA PHE A 451 -17.02 15.45 16.65
C PHE A 451 -16.21 16.66 16.17
N ASP A 452 -15.94 16.75 14.87
CA ASP A 452 -15.39 17.95 14.24
C ASP A 452 -16.46 19.06 14.13
N THR A 453 -16.75 19.71 15.26
CA THR A 453 -17.82 20.70 15.39
C THR A 453 -17.29 22.12 15.65
N VAL A 454 -18.13 23.12 15.35
CA VAL A 454 -17.77 24.55 15.36
C VAL A 454 -17.30 25.03 16.74
N GLU A 455 -17.84 24.45 17.81
CA GLU A 455 -17.51 24.81 19.20
C GLU A 455 -16.08 24.39 19.58
N LYS A 456 -15.45 23.50 18.81
CA LYS A 456 -14.09 23.01 19.04
C LYS A 456 -13.03 23.83 18.32
N ILE A 457 -13.42 24.79 17.47
CA ILE A 457 -12.48 25.61 16.70
C ILE A 457 -11.78 26.64 17.60
N SER A 458 -10.45 26.62 17.60
CA SER A 458 -9.63 27.64 18.25
C SER A 458 -9.39 28.84 17.34
N TRP A 459 -10.29 29.83 17.42
CA TRP A 459 -10.16 31.07 16.64
C TRP A 459 -8.93 31.90 16.99
N ALA A 460 -8.35 31.72 18.19
CA ALA A 460 -7.11 32.41 18.57
C ALA A 460 -5.94 31.95 17.68
N ASN A 461 -5.86 30.64 17.44
CA ASN A 461 -4.81 30.02 16.64
C ASN A 461 -4.96 30.34 15.15
N LEU A 462 -6.19 30.49 14.66
CA LEU A 462 -6.44 30.76 13.25
C LEU A 462 -6.11 32.19 12.81
N LYS A 463 -6.22 33.17 13.71
CA LYS A 463 -6.02 34.60 13.36
C LYS A 463 -4.69 34.90 12.66
N PRO A 464 -3.50 34.53 13.22
CA PRO A 464 -2.24 34.80 12.54
C PRO A 464 -2.18 34.11 11.17
N GLN A 465 -2.65 32.87 11.08
CA GLN A 465 -2.64 32.09 9.84
C GLN A 465 -3.52 32.72 8.74
N ILE A 466 -4.74 33.12 9.08
CA ILE A 466 -5.69 33.76 8.16
C ILE A 466 -5.12 35.09 7.65
N LEU A 467 -4.57 35.91 8.55
CA LEU A 467 -4.01 37.21 8.18
C LEU A 467 -2.80 37.06 7.26
N PHE A 468 -1.83 36.21 7.63
CA PHE A 468 -0.65 35.97 6.80
C PHE A 468 -1.05 35.44 5.42
N THR A 469 -1.88 34.40 5.39
CA THR A 469 -2.33 33.77 4.14
C THR A 469 -3.03 34.77 3.22
N SER A 470 -3.95 35.58 3.77
CA SER A 470 -4.68 36.59 2.99
C SER A 470 -3.75 37.68 2.44
N CYS A 471 -2.83 38.19 3.27
CA CYS A 471 -1.82 39.17 2.87
C CYS A 471 -0.90 38.62 1.78
N ALA A 472 -0.38 37.40 1.98
CA ALA A 472 0.53 36.76 1.05
C ALA A 472 -0.13 36.51 -0.31
N ILE A 473 -1.37 36.01 -0.33
CA ILE A 473 -2.10 35.78 -1.59
C ILE A 473 -2.36 37.09 -2.34
N ALA A 474 -2.83 38.13 -1.62
CA ALA A 474 -3.06 39.44 -2.23
C ALA A 474 -1.75 40.02 -2.81
N ALA A 475 -0.65 39.93 -2.07
CA ALA A 475 0.67 40.39 -2.53
C ALA A 475 1.18 39.57 -3.73
N LEU A 476 1.07 38.24 -3.73
CA LEU A 476 1.46 37.40 -4.86
C LEU A 476 0.68 37.77 -6.13
N ALA A 477 -0.62 38.08 -6.02
CA ALA A 477 -1.43 38.53 -7.14
C ALA A 477 -0.98 39.87 -7.76
N ASN A 478 -0.18 40.66 -7.02
CA ASN A 478 0.33 41.97 -7.43
C ASN A 478 1.87 42.01 -7.61
N GLN A 479 2.56 40.91 -7.33
CA GLN A 479 4.02 40.83 -7.36
C GLN A 479 4.56 40.92 -8.80
N ASN A 480 5.69 41.61 -9.01
CA ASN A 480 6.33 41.66 -10.33
C ASN A 480 7.21 40.42 -10.56
N PHE A 481 6.65 39.39 -11.21
CA PHE A 481 7.37 38.15 -11.54
C PHE A 481 8.12 38.19 -12.86
N GLU A 482 7.94 39.20 -13.70
CA GLU A 482 8.37 39.22 -15.10
C GLU A 482 9.91 39.11 -15.25
N LYS A 483 10.66 39.46 -14.21
CA LYS A 483 12.13 39.30 -14.10
C LYS A 483 12.58 38.09 -13.26
N SER A 484 11.65 37.34 -12.69
CA SER A 484 11.95 36.25 -11.75
C SER A 484 12.18 34.92 -12.48
N TYR A 485 12.78 33.96 -11.78
CA TYR A 485 13.00 32.62 -12.33
C TYR A 485 11.70 31.87 -12.59
N LEU A 486 10.68 32.10 -11.75
CA LEU A 486 9.32 31.58 -11.96
C LEU A 486 8.80 31.90 -13.36
N TYR A 487 8.95 33.15 -13.81
CA TYR A 487 8.45 33.59 -15.11
C TYR A 487 9.37 33.16 -16.26
N LYS A 488 10.69 33.21 -16.06
CA LYS A 488 11.70 32.82 -17.05
C LYS A 488 11.58 31.36 -17.47
N TYR A 489 11.27 30.47 -16.52
CA TYR A 489 11.19 29.02 -16.75
C TYR A 489 9.77 28.48 -16.75
N TRP A 490 8.76 29.36 -16.78
CA TRP A 490 7.37 28.94 -16.89
C TRP A 490 7.13 28.19 -18.20
N GLN A 491 6.33 27.12 -18.15
CA GLN A 491 5.93 26.32 -19.31
C GLN A 491 4.43 26.03 -19.29
N THR A 492 3.89 25.68 -20.46
CA THR A 492 2.52 25.18 -20.59
C THR A 492 2.36 23.83 -19.88
N PRO A 493 1.15 23.49 -19.40
CA PRO A 493 0.89 22.19 -18.78
C PRO A 493 1.34 20.99 -19.65
N LYS A 494 1.90 19.95 -19.02
CA LYS A 494 2.45 18.76 -19.70
C LYS A 494 1.73 17.48 -19.28
N ARG A 495 1.37 16.65 -20.26
CA ARG A 495 0.85 15.29 -20.00
C ARG A 495 1.96 14.29 -19.66
N VAL A 496 3.16 14.51 -20.19
CA VAL A 496 4.38 13.71 -19.97
C VAL A 496 5.58 14.64 -20.05
N SER A 497 6.58 14.43 -19.19
CA SER A 497 7.87 15.10 -19.30
C SER A 497 8.81 14.29 -20.20
N GLN A 498 9.13 14.78 -21.39
CA GLN A 498 10.10 14.17 -22.32
C GLN A 498 11.41 14.98 -22.36
N GLY A 499 12.14 15.03 -21.25
CA GLY A 499 13.48 15.65 -21.20
C GLY A 499 13.54 17.17 -21.34
N GLU A 500 12.40 17.87 -21.39
CA GLU A 500 12.30 19.33 -21.27
C GLU A 500 12.08 19.68 -19.79
N PHE A 501 13.15 20.13 -19.12
CA PHE A 501 13.21 20.27 -17.66
C PHE A 501 12.23 21.33 -17.10
N VAL A 502 11.28 20.92 -16.25
CA VAL A 502 10.43 21.81 -15.42
C VAL A 502 10.83 21.63 -13.95
N GLY A 503 12.00 22.17 -13.57
CA GLY A 503 12.54 22.15 -12.20
C GLY A 503 14.01 21.73 -12.14
N SER A 504 14.55 21.65 -10.91
CA SER A 504 15.83 20.96 -10.66
C SER A 504 15.82 19.52 -11.22
N ASP A 505 16.96 18.84 -11.28
CA ASP A 505 17.15 17.48 -11.87
C ASP A 505 16.14 16.40 -11.40
N TYR A 506 15.37 16.73 -10.37
CA TYR A 506 14.19 16.04 -9.93
C TYR A 506 13.30 17.13 -9.30
N GLY A 507 12.08 17.38 -9.79
CA GLY A 507 11.28 18.56 -9.47
C GLY A 507 9.79 18.30 -9.67
N PRO A 508 8.86 18.93 -8.94
CA PRO A 508 7.42 18.76 -9.12
C PRO A 508 6.83 19.02 -10.51
N GLY A 509 7.62 19.45 -11.51
CA GLY A 509 7.26 19.43 -12.94
C GLY A 509 7.92 18.32 -13.78
N TRP A 510 8.60 17.34 -13.18
CA TRP A 510 9.14 16.15 -13.86
C TRP A 510 8.09 15.08 -14.12
N ALA A 511 7.05 15.01 -13.28
CA ALA A 511 5.92 14.13 -13.49
C ALA A 511 5.03 14.67 -14.63
N GLY A 512 4.31 13.80 -15.31
CA GLY A 512 3.28 14.19 -16.28
C GLY A 512 1.87 13.94 -15.74
N PHE A 513 0.92 14.78 -16.14
CA PHE A 513 -0.51 14.56 -15.87
C PHE A 513 -1.13 13.72 -16.99
N ALA A 514 -1.02 12.40 -16.88
CA ALA A 514 -1.46 11.46 -17.91
C ALA A 514 -2.87 10.92 -17.67
N ASN A 515 -3.44 10.36 -18.74
CA ASN A 515 -4.70 9.62 -18.71
C ASN A 515 -4.43 8.12 -18.64
N LEU A 516 -5.18 7.42 -17.81
CA LEU A 516 -5.27 5.96 -17.81
C LEU A 516 -6.63 5.56 -18.39
N ILE A 517 -6.61 4.83 -19.49
CA ILE A 517 -7.80 4.24 -20.10
C ILE A 517 -7.65 2.73 -20.00
N GLY A 518 -8.70 2.01 -19.64
CA GLY A 518 -8.61 0.58 -19.59
C GLY A 518 -9.91 -0.14 -19.78
N ARG A 519 -9.82 -1.46 -19.79
CA ARG A 519 -10.97 -2.34 -19.84
C ARG A 519 -10.83 -3.46 -18.81
N VAL A 520 -11.92 -3.77 -18.12
CA VAL A 520 -12.03 -4.93 -17.25
C VAL A 520 -12.49 -6.12 -18.08
N GLU A 521 -11.72 -7.20 -18.06
CA GLU A 521 -11.99 -8.39 -18.88
C GLU A 521 -11.79 -9.69 -18.08
N GLU A 522 -12.52 -10.75 -18.45
CA GLU A 522 -12.26 -12.11 -18.00
C GLU A 522 -11.71 -12.96 -19.15
N PHE A 523 -10.84 -13.93 -18.86
CA PHE A 523 -10.36 -14.87 -19.86
C PHE A 523 -11.34 -16.03 -20.04
N ASN A 524 -11.89 -16.21 -21.24
CA ASN A 524 -12.79 -17.31 -21.55
C ASN A 524 -12.01 -18.49 -22.14
N LEU A 525 -11.90 -19.59 -21.38
CA LEU A 525 -11.19 -20.81 -21.78
C LEU A 525 -11.77 -21.49 -23.04
N THR A 526 -13.06 -21.32 -23.31
CA THR A 526 -13.72 -21.97 -24.45
C THR A 526 -13.42 -21.22 -25.75
N SER A 527 -13.47 -19.89 -25.72
CA SER A 527 -13.14 -19.09 -26.91
C SER A 527 -11.65 -18.81 -27.05
N GLY A 528 -10.87 -18.91 -25.97
CA GLY A 528 -9.45 -18.52 -25.95
C GLY A 528 -9.22 -17.01 -26.04
N PHE A 529 -10.25 -16.21 -25.76
CA PHE A 529 -10.22 -14.74 -25.86
C PHE A 529 -10.75 -14.10 -24.60
N TYR A 530 -10.32 -12.87 -24.35
CA TYR A 530 -10.78 -12.03 -23.25
C TYR A 530 -12.15 -11.39 -23.59
N GLN A 531 -13.04 -11.36 -22.61
CA GLN A 531 -14.40 -10.84 -22.74
C GLN A 531 -14.64 -9.72 -21.72
N PRO A 532 -15.33 -8.63 -22.08
CA PRO A 532 -15.55 -7.51 -21.18
C PRO A 532 -16.44 -7.90 -19.99
N VAL A 533 -16.10 -7.37 -18.81
CA VAL A 533 -16.91 -7.50 -17.59
C VAL A 533 -17.54 -6.13 -17.29
N PRO A 534 -18.84 -5.94 -17.57
CA PRO A 534 -19.50 -4.66 -17.41
C PRO A 534 -19.69 -4.29 -15.92
N LYS A 535 -19.75 -2.98 -15.63
CA LYS A 535 -20.07 -2.44 -14.29
C LYS A 535 -19.13 -2.89 -13.17
N ALA A 536 -17.96 -3.40 -13.52
CA ALA A 536 -16.93 -3.72 -12.55
C ALA A 536 -16.42 -2.45 -11.87
N LEU A 537 -16.20 -2.53 -10.56
CA LEU A 537 -15.49 -1.53 -9.79
C LEU A 537 -14.00 -1.62 -10.13
N VAL A 538 -13.38 -0.49 -10.43
CA VAL A 538 -11.96 -0.39 -10.76
C VAL A 538 -11.26 0.40 -9.66
N GLU A 539 -10.16 -0.16 -9.17
CA GLU A 539 -9.29 0.42 -8.15
C GLU A 539 -7.88 0.59 -8.71
N VAL A 540 -7.38 1.83 -8.69
CA VAL A 540 -6.04 2.16 -9.15
C VAL A 540 -5.21 2.67 -7.99
N ILE A 541 -4.10 1.98 -7.73
CA ILE A 541 -3.24 2.19 -6.55
C ILE A 541 -1.84 2.47 -7.05
N ARG A 542 -1.23 3.55 -6.59
CA ARG A 542 0.20 3.83 -6.86
C ARG A 542 1.08 2.97 -5.94
N ILE A 543 2.17 2.42 -6.47
CA ILE A 543 2.98 1.40 -5.76
C ILE A 543 4.50 1.61 -5.80
N SER A 544 4.99 2.81 -6.15
CA SER A 544 6.43 3.12 -6.33
C SER A 544 7.34 2.65 -5.16
N GLU A 545 7.84 1.41 -5.21
CA GLU A 545 8.72 0.80 -4.20
C GLU A 545 10.23 1.02 -4.48
N GLU A 546 10.61 1.43 -5.69
CA GLU A 546 12.00 1.35 -6.21
C GLU A 546 13.06 2.12 -5.40
N HIS A 547 12.67 3.06 -4.54
CA HIS A 547 13.62 3.81 -3.70
C HIS A 547 13.34 3.73 -2.18
N GLY A 548 12.34 2.95 -1.74
CA GLY A 548 12.07 2.77 -0.31
C GLY A 548 11.41 3.96 0.41
N TRP A 549 11.08 5.05 -0.29
CA TRP A 549 10.57 6.29 0.30
C TRP A 549 9.07 6.57 0.08
N TYR A 550 8.38 5.88 -0.84
CA TYR A 550 7.00 6.26 -1.24
C TYR A 550 6.01 5.11 -1.07
N ARG A 551 5.20 5.14 0.00
CA ARG A 551 4.28 4.05 0.36
C ARG A 551 2.81 4.49 0.38
N ASN A 552 2.40 5.36 -0.54
CA ASN A 552 1.03 5.91 -0.56
C ASN A 552 -0.07 4.84 -0.70
N ARG A 553 0.27 3.61 -1.13
CA ARG A 553 -0.61 2.43 -1.11
C ARG A 553 -1.28 2.09 0.23
N PHE A 554 -0.78 2.61 1.35
CA PHE A 554 -1.39 2.41 2.68
C PHE A 554 -2.36 3.53 3.07
N ASN A 555 -2.41 4.61 2.29
CA ASN A 555 -3.33 5.71 2.48
C ASN A 555 -4.63 5.45 1.67
N PRO A 556 -5.76 5.14 2.32
CA PRO A 556 -7.01 4.77 1.65
C PRO A 556 -7.55 5.85 0.72
N PHE A 557 -7.18 7.12 0.93
CA PHE A 557 -7.68 8.24 0.14
C PHE A 557 -6.84 8.53 -1.10
N THR A 558 -5.73 7.80 -1.30
CA THR A 558 -4.94 7.87 -2.55
C THR A 558 -5.37 6.83 -3.58
N HIS A 559 -6.23 5.88 -3.20
CA HIS A 559 -6.77 4.87 -4.09
C HIS A 559 -7.83 5.51 -4.99
N ILE A 560 -7.60 5.48 -6.30
CA ILE A 560 -8.56 6.01 -7.27
C ILE A 560 -9.59 4.94 -7.56
N LEU A 561 -10.87 5.22 -7.25
CA LEU A 561 -11.99 4.32 -7.52
C LEU A 561 -12.86 4.86 -8.65
N THR A 562 -13.26 3.99 -9.58
CA THR A 562 -14.22 4.29 -10.65
C THR A 562 -15.05 3.06 -11.02
N LEU A 563 -16.09 3.23 -11.84
CA LEU A 563 -16.86 2.13 -12.41
C LEU A 563 -16.54 1.98 -13.90
N ALA A 564 -16.41 0.74 -14.34
CA ALA A 564 -16.42 0.40 -15.75
C ALA A 564 -17.83 0.54 -16.33
N ASP A 565 -17.92 0.89 -17.60
CA ASP A 565 -19.19 1.01 -18.33
C ASP A 565 -19.78 -0.35 -18.76
N GLU A 566 -20.78 -0.35 -19.64
CA GLU A 566 -21.43 -1.56 -20.17
C GLU A 566 -20.51 -2.38 -21.10
N ASN A 567 -19.40 -1.81 -21.57
CA ASN A 567 -18.38 -2.48 -22.37
C ASN A 567 -17.16 -2.88 -21.52
N GLY A 568 -17.24 -2.70 -20.20
CA GLY A 568 -16.12 -2.92 -19.28
C GLY A 568 -15.05 -1.82 -19.36
N GLU A 569 -15.28 -0.72 -20.07
CA GLU A 569 -14.29 0.34 -20.26
C GLU A 569 -14.32 1.37 -19.13
N PHE A 570 -13.16 1.92 -18.79
CA PHE A 570 -13.04 2.99 -17.81
C PHE A 570 -11.97 4.02 -18.22
N ARG A 571 -12.12 5.25 -17.72
CA ARG A 571 -11.18 6.36 -17.91
C ARG A 571 -10.88 7.01 -16.57
N ILE A 572 -9.60 7.26 -16.31
CA ILE A 572 -9.11 7.95 -15.13
C ILE A 572 -8.14 9.05 -15.59
N PRO A 573 -8.49 10.33 -15.42
CA PRO A 573 -7.56 11.41 -15.64
C PRO A 573 -6.63 11.63 -14.45
N GLY A 574 -5.46 12.22 -14.71
CA GLY A 574 -4.55 12.69 -13.68
C GLY A 574 -3.85 11.57 -12.92
N VAL A 575 -3.28 10.62 -13.64
CA VAL A 575 -2.24 9.74 -13.08
C VAL A 575 -0.88 10.35 -13.36
N SER A 576 0.03 10.30 -12.39
CA SER A 576 1.43 10.71 -12.58
C SER A 576 2.11 9.83 -13.63
N ALA A 577 2.76 10.44 -14.61
CA ALA A 577 3.59 9.77 -15.61
C ALA A 577 5.08 10.01 -15.31
N TRP A 578 5.86 8.94 -15.04
CA TRP A 578 7.33 8.91 -15.03
C TRP A 578 7.86 7.54 -14.54
N THR A 579 9.12 7.24 -14.84
CA THR A 579 9.79 5.96 -14.50
C THR A 579 10.04 5.71 -13.01
N VAL A 580 9.80 6.67 -12.10
CA VAL A 580 9.87 6.41 -10.65
C VAL A 580 8.55 6.70 -9.96
N THR A 581 7.80 7.73 -10.36
CA THR A 581 6.54 8.09 -9.69
C THR A 581 5.29 7.51 -10.34
N GLY A 582 5.40 6.92 -11.54
CA GLY A 582 4.27 6.52 -12.39
C GLY A 582 3.94 5.03 -12.39
N TYR A 583 4.22 4.29 -11.31
CA TYR A 583 3.87 2.86 -11.22
C TYR A 583 2.55 2.63 -10.49
N TYR A 584 1.64 1.88 -11.11
CA TYR A 584 0.31 1.60 -10.58
C TYR A 584 -0.09 0.12 -10.68
N CYS A 585 -0.81 -0.36 -9.67
CA CYS A 585 -1.72 -1.50 -9.77
C CYS A 585 -3.09 -1.04 -10.28
N VAL A 586 -3.73 -1.85 -11.11
CA VAL A 586 -5.08 -1.62 -11.63
C VAL A 586 -5.92 -2.88 -11.42
N PHE A 587 -6.82 -2.83 -10.43
CA PHE A 587 -7.63 -3.96 -10.00
C PHE A 587 -9.09 -3.80 -10.42
N GLY A 588 -9.68 -4.89 -10.92
CA GLY A 588 -11.11 -4.98 -11.21
C GLY A 588 -11.83 -5.85 -10.16
N TRP A 589 -13.04 -5.45 -9.80
CA TRP A 589 -13.87 -6.12 -8.79
C TRP A 589 -15.33 -6.17 -9.24
N LEU A 590 -16.02 -7.28 -9.02
CA LEU A 590 -17.49 -7.34 -9.12
C LEU A 590 -18.05 -7.80 -7.78
N ILE A 591 -18.85 -6.94 -7.16
CA ILE A 591 -19.46 -7.16 -5.84
C ILE A 591 -20.96 -7.32 -6.04
N ASP A 592 -21.54 -8.37 -5.45
CA ASP A 592 -22.98 -8.55 -5.43
C ASP A 592 -23.65 -7.47 -4.54
N PRO A 593 -24.51 -6.60 -5.09
CA PRO A 593 -25.13 -5.50 -4.32
C PRO A 593 -26.21 -5.97 -3.34
N SER A 594 -26.60 -7.24 -3.37
CA SER A 594 -27.61 -7.81 -2.45
C SER A 594 -27.00 -8.26 -1.13
N ASN A 595 -25.82 -8.89 -1.18
CA ASN A 595 -25.21 -9.55 -0.03
C ASN A 595 -23.74 -9.15 0.21
N GLY A 596 -23.14 -8.38 -0.71
CA GLY A 596 -21.76 -7.89 -0.61
C GLY A 596 -20.68 -8.92 -0.94
N SER A 597 -21.04 -10.11 -1.43
CA SER A 597 -20.05 -11.11 -1.83
C SER A 597 -19.24 -10.65 -3.04
N ILE A 598 -17.93 -10.89 -3.01
CA ILE A 598 -17.06 -10.63 -4.16
C ILE A 598 -17.21 -11.81 -5.13
N VAL A 599 -17.78 -11.52 -6.31
CA VAL A 599 -18.05 -12.49 -7.37
C VAL A 599 -16.88 -12.57 -8.34
N TYR A 600 -16.25 -11.43 -8.63
CA TYR A 600 -15.03 -11.34 -9.42
C TYR A 600 -13.95 -10.57 -8.67
N ALA A 601 -12.72 -11.07 -8.78
CA ALA A 601 -11.51 -10.48 -8.21
C ALA A 601 -10.38 -10.46 -9.25
N PRO A 602 -9.31 -9.67 -9.04
CA PRO A 602 -8.15 -9.66 -9.93
C PRO A 602 -7.50 -11.04 -10.05
N ASP A 603 -7.22 -11.46 -11.29
CA ASP A 603 -6.59 -12.77 -11.56
C ASP A 603 -5.07 -12.66 -11.57
N LEU A 604 -4.40 -13.27 -10.60
CA LEU A 604 -2.94 -13.36 -10.50
C LEU A 604 -2.36 -14.59 -11.20
N GLY A 605 -3.23 -15.45 -11.72
CA GLY A 605 -2.87 -16.69 -12.40
C GLY A 605 -2.30 -16.50 -13.81
N THR A 606 -2.25 -17.59 -14.57
CA THR A 606 -1.55 -17.69 -15.87
C THR A 606 -2.10 -16.73 -16.93
N TYR A 607 -3.42 -16.56 -16.99
CA TYR A 607 -4.10 -15.70 -17.98
C TYR A 607 -4.38 -14.28 -17.47
N GLY A 608 -4.15 -14.04 -16.17
CA GLY A 608 -4.28 -12.74 -15.54
C GLY A 608 -2.96 -11.98 -15.52
N ALA A 609 -2.41 -11.74 -14.33
CA ALA A 609 -1.10 -11.08 -14.14
C ALA A 609 0.10 -11.96 -14.55
N GLY A 610 -0.17 -13.17 -15.05
CA GLY A 610 0.79 -14.01 -15.74
C GLY A 610 1.50 -15.04 -14.87
N GLY A 611 1.24 -15.13 -13.56
CA GLY A 611 1.77 -16.21 -12.71
C GLY A 611 3.26 -16.55 -12.91
N LEU A 612 4.12 -15.54 -13.17
CA LEU A 612 5.55 -15.66 -13.53
C LEU A 612 5.89 -16.25 -14.92
N THR A 613 4.90 -16.48 -15.79
CA THR A 613 5.00 -17.19 -17.09
C THR A 613 4.96 -16.30 -18.34
N LEU A 614 4.93 -14.96 -18.20
CA LEU A 614 4.88 -13.96 -19.30
C LEU A 614 3.68 -14.10 -20.27
N THR A 615 2.69 -14.96 -19.99
CA THR A 615 1.52 -15.20 -20.85
C THR A 615 0.32 -14.29 -20.57
N GLY A 616 0.36 -13.53 -19.47
CA GLY A 616 -0.73 -12.68 -19.01
C GLY A 616 -0.57 -11.19 -19.39
N TYR A 617 -1.50 -10.36 -18.92
CA TYR A 617 -1.42 -8.91 -19.02
C TYR A 617 -0.83 -8.31 -17.74
N ASN A 618 0.06 -7.32 -17.88
CA ASN A 618 0.58 -6.61 -16.72
C ASN A 618 -0.41 -5.52 -16.27
N PHE A 619 -0.99 -5.71 -15.09
CA PHE A 619 -1.80 -4.71 -14.38
C PHE A 619 -1.38 -4.52 -12.92
N LEU A 620 -0.25 -5.12 -12.50
CA LEU A 620 0.29 -4.98 -11.14
C LEU A 620 1.36 -3.88 -11.08
N ASP A 621 2.13 -3.71 -12.14
CA ASP A 621 3.23 -2.75 -12.17
C ASP A 621 3.20 -1.98 -13.50
N VAL A 622 2.11 -1.23 -13.68
CA VAL A 622 1.85 -0.45 -14.89
C VAL A 622 2.65 0.84 -14.80
N ASN A 623 3.71 0.93 -15.60
CA ASN A 623 4.48 2.16 -15.77
C ASN A 623 3.76 3.10 -16.74
N ILE A 624 3.36 4.28 -16.25
CA ILE A 624 2.79 5.35 -17.05
C ILE A 624 3.93 6.17 -17.68
N ASP A 625 4.26 5.85 -18.93
CA ASP A 625 5.37 6.45 -19.69
C ASP A 625 4.89 7.35 -20.85
N ARG A 626 3.58 7.52 -21.01
CA ARG A 626 2.95 8.23 -22.15
C ARG A 626 1.69 8.99 -21.73
N ALA A 627 1.24 9.91 -22.58
CA ALA A 627 0.14 10.82 -22.27
C ALA A 627 -1.21 10.12 -22.05
N THR A 628 -1.40 8.97 -22.69
CA THR A 628 -2.57 8.11 -22.50
C THR A 628 -2.10 6.66 -22.47
N MET A 629 -2.14 6.06 -21.29
CA MET A 629 -1.79 4.67 -21.07
C MET A 629 -3.03 3.80 -21.20
N PHE A 630 -2.90 2.67 -21.90
CA PHE A 630 -3.95 1.66 -22.03
C PHE A 630 -3.64 0.46 -21.16
N VAL A 631 -4.60 0.00 -20.36
CA VAL A 631 -4.44 -1.15 -19.46
C VAL A 631 -5.61 -2.12 -19.56
N LYS A 632 -5.34 -3.41 -19.37
CA LYS A 632 -6.37 -4.43 -19.17
C LYS A 632 -6.33 -4.94 -17.73
N ALA A 633 -7.42 -4.76 -17.00
CA ALA A 633 -7.58 -5.29 -15.66
C ALA A 633 -8.26 -6.66 -15.79
N ILE A 634 -7.50 -7.73 -15.57
CA ILE A 634 -8.03 -9.09 -15.75
C ILE A 634 -8.64 -9.60 -14.45
N VAL A 635 -9.87 -10.10 -14.55
CA VAL A 635 -10.63 -10.65 -13.42
C VAL A 635 -11.07 -12.08 -13.71
N PHE A 636 -11.41 -12.82 -12.67
CA PHE A 636 -11.96 -14.16 -12.78
C PHE A 636 -13.08 -14.37 -11.75
N LYS A 637 -13.99 -15.29 -12.07
CA LYS A 637 -15.08 -15.67 -11.17
C LYS A 637 -14.55 -16.47 -9.98
N CYS A 638 -14.83 -15.99 -8.77
CA CYS A 638 -14.20 -16.50 -7.56
C CYS A 638 -15.17 -16.65 -6.38
N LYS A 639 -14.69 -17.30 -5.33
CA LYS A 639 -15.16 -17.14 -3.96
C LYS A 639 -14.02 -16.57 -3.12
N SER A 640 -14.37 -15.70 -2.19
CA SER A 640 -13.42 -15.12 -1.26
C SER A 640 -13.31 -15.94 0.03
N VAL A 641 -12.08 -16.17 0.51
CA VAL A 641 -11.80 -16.78 1.81
C VAL A 641 -10.93 -15.85 2.65
N VAL A 642 -11.40 -15.51 3.85
CA VAL A 642 -10.64 -14.68 4.81
C VAL A 642 -9.76 -15.54 5.70
N LEU A 643 -8.50 -15.13 5.85
CA LEU A 643 -7.52 -15.65 6.79
C LEU A 643 -7.20 -14.57 7.83
N PHE A 644 -7.40 -14.89 9.10
CA PHE A 644 -6.93 -14.08 10.22
C PHE A 644 -5.53 -14.55 10.66
N ASP A 645 -4.96 -13.88 11.66
CA ASP A 645 -3.71 -14.33 12.32
C ASP A 645 -2.51 -14.50 11.36
N VAL A 646 -2.42 -13.63 10.34
CA VAL A 646 -1.28 -13.60 9.41
C VAL A 646 -0.12 -12.85 10.06
N ILE A 647 0.53 -13.53 11.00
CA ILE A 647 1.59 -12.99 11.87
C ILE A 647 2.87 -13.81 11.74
N ASN A 648 4.03 -13.23 12.05
CA ASN A 648 5.28 -13.97 12.02
C ASN A 648 5.49 -14.70 13.36
N PRO A 649 5.37 -16.04 13.42
CA PRO A 649 5.44 -16.77 14.68
C PRO A 649 6.87 -16.88 15.22
N LEU A 650 7.90 -16.76 14.38
CA LEU A 650 9.30 -16.77 14.83
C LEU A 650 9.66 -15.50 15.59
N LEU A 651 9.18 -14.35 15.11
CA LEU A 651 9.39 -13.06 15.75
C LEU A 651 8.35 -12.75 16.85
N MET A 652 7.25 -13.51 16.91
CA MET A 652 6.08 -13.21 17.73
C MET A 652 5.56 -11.78 17.50
N ARG A 653 5.62 -11.31 16.25
CA ARG A 653 5.23 -9.94 15.85
C ARG A 653 4.09 -9.98 14.85
N GLN A 654 3.11 -9.11 15.08
CA GLN A 654 2.08 -8.76 14.12
C GLN A 654 2.53 -7.57 13.25
N ASN A 655 1.85 -7.36 12.13
CA ASN A 655 2.02 -6.16 11.32
C ASN A 655 1.49 -4.95 12.11
N ARG A 656 2.18 -3.81 12.01
CA ARG A 656 1.69 -2.54 12.53
C ARG A 656 1.22 -1.69 11.36
N ARG A 657 -0.07 -1.38 11.34
CA ARG A 657 -0.64 -0.40 10.42
C ARG A 657 -0.16 1.01 10.79
N ALA A 658 -0.17 1.91 9.82
CA ALA A 658 0.08 3.32 10.09
C ALA A 658 -0.96 3.85 11.09
N LEU A 659 -0.51 4.57 12.13
CA LEU A 659 -1.39 5.14 13.15
C LEU A 659 -2.20 6.34 12.62
N HIS A 660 -1.78 6.90 11.50
CA HIS A 660 -2.38 8.02 10.79
C HIS A 660 -2.23 7.75 9.28
N PHE A 661 -2.64 8.66 8.41
CA PHE A 661 -2.45 8.60 6.94
C PHE A 661 -0.99 8.45 6.45
N TYR A 662 -0.03 8.33 7.37
CA TYR A 662 1.38 8.35 7.11
C TYR A 662 1.85 6.99 6.61
N SER A 663 2.02 6.91 5.28
CA SER A 663 2.54 5.74 4.56
C SER A 663 3.82 5.13 5.16
N ASN A 664 4.62 5.94 5.85
CA ASN A 664 5.97 5.60 6.32
C ASN A 664 5.99 4.87 7.68
N ASP A 665 4.85 4.76 8.37
CA ASP A 665 4.76 4.18 9.73
C ASP A 665 4.29 2.70 9.75
N VAL A 666 4.13 2.09 8.57
CA VAL A 666 3.74 0.67 8.45
C VAL A 666 4.95 -0.25 8.68
N GLU A 667 4.86 -1.12 9.69
CA GLU A 667 5.85 -2.17 9.94
C GLU A 667 5.31 -3.53 9.51
N LEU A 668 6.03 -4.17 8.59
CA LEU A 668 5.71 -5.47 8.03
C LEU A 668 6.83 -6.46 8.37
N PRO A 669 6.69 -7.28 9.42
CA PRO A 669 7.58 -8.41 9.65
C PRO A 669 7.63 -9.31 8.40
N PRO A 670 8.79 -9.91 8.04
CA PRO A 670 8.89 -10.78 6.88
C PRO A 670 7.88 -11.92 6.96
N ILE A 671 6.90 -11.93 6.06
CA ILE A 671 5.89 -12.97 5.98
C ILE A 671 5.31 -13.02 4.57
N SER A 672 5.13 -14.23 4.07
CA SER A 672 4.62 -14.47 2.72
C SER A 672 3.61 -15.62 2.75
N LEU A 673 2.54 -15.45 1.98
CA LEU A 673 1.53 -16.46 1.74
C LEU A 673 1.66 -16.99 0.31
N ALA A 674 1.51 -18.30 0.15
CA ALA A 674 1.35 -18.93 -1.15
C ALA A 674 0.07 -19.79 -1.13
N ILE A 675 -0.65 -19.77 -2.25
CA ILE A 675 -1.84 -20.59 -2.45
C ILE A 675 -1.55 -21.60 -3.55
N ASN A 676 -1.88 -22.86 -3.29
CA ASN A 676 -1.79 -23.92 -4.29
C ASN A 676 -3.13 -24.65 -4.44
N ASP A 677 -3.34 -25.24 -5.61
CA ASP A 677 -4.30 -26.31 -5.79
C ASP A 677 -3.85 -27.52 -4.94
N PHE A 678 -4.76 -28.05 -4.13
CA PHE A 678 -4.44 -29.13 -3.19
C PHE A 678 -4.12 -30.46 -3.90
N THR A 679 -4.64 -30.70 -5.09
CA THR A 679 -4.45 -31.95 -5.82
C THR A 679 -3.09 -31.99 -6.52
N SER A 680 -2.68 -30.86 -7.12
CA SER A 680 -1.41 -30.77 -7.85
C SER A 680 -0.26 -30.20 -7.00
N HIS A 681 -0.54 -29.61 -5.85
CA HIS A 681 0.39 -28.84 -5.01
C HIS A 681 1.14 -27.73 -5.79
N SER A 682 0.49 -27.20 -6.83
CA SER A 682 1.01 -26.12 -7.67
C SER A 682 0.08 -24.91 -7.63
N SER A 683 0.58 -23.73 -8.02
CA SER A 683 -0.27 -22.54 -8.12
C SER A 683 -1.49 -22.79 -9.02
N PRO A 684 -2.70 -22.37 -8.62
CA PRO A 684 -3.90 -22.53 -9.44
C PRO A 684 -3.78 -21.73 -10.75
N MET A 685 -4.51 -22.18 -11.78
CA MET A 685 -4.53 -21.50 -13.08
C MET A 685 -5.09 -20.07 -13.01
N SER A 686 -6.08 -19.84 -12.14
CA SER A 686 -6.61 -18.54 -11.76
C SER A 686 -6.76 -18.45 -10.25
N TYR A 687 -6.26 -17.38 -9.66
CA TYR A 687 -6.38 -17.11 -8.22
C TYR A 687 -6.15 -15.63 -7.94
N GLY A 688 -6.58 -15.15 -6.78
CA GLY A 688 -6.25 -13.82 -6.28
C GLY A 688 -5.77 -13.90 -4.84
N LEU A 689 -4.95 -12.93 -4.43
CA LEU A 689 -4.38 -12.88 -3.09
C LEU A 689 -4.17 -11.43 -2.67
N ILE A 690 -4.71 -11.06 -1.51
CA ILE A 690 -4.37 -9.84 -0.78
C ILE A 690 -3.73 -10.27 0.54
N THR A 691 -2.54 -9.76 0.82
CA THR A 691 -1.77 -10.04 2.04
C THR A 691 -1.50 -8.76 2.84
N PRO A 692 -0.93 -8.87 4.05
CA PRO A 692 -0.45 -7.72 4.80
C PRO A 692 0.56 -6.86 4.02
N ARG A 693 1.28 -7.42 3.03
CA ARG A 693 2.21 -6.65 2.20
C ARG A 693 1.48 -5.58 1.38
N GLU A 694 0.30 -5.91 0.86
CA GLU A 694 -0.46 -4.99 0.01
C GLU A 694 -1.21 -3.93 0.82
N THR A 695 -1.61 -4.24 2.07
CA THR A 695 -2.59 -3.45 2.84
C THR A 695 -2.12 -2.97 4.20
N GLY A 696 -1.07 -3.58 4.77
CA GLY A 696 -0.66 -3.36 6.16
C GLY A 696 -1.51 -4.07 7.22
N ASP A 697 -2.64 -4.68 6.83
CA ASP A 697 -3.59 -5.30 7.77
C ASP A 697 -3.11 -6.67 8.27
N ASN A 698 -3.52 -7.07 9.48
CA ASN A 698 -3.15 -8.37 10.08
C ASN A 698 -3.96 -9.57 9.56
N LEU A 699 -4.48 -9.49 8.34
CA LEU A 699 -5.28 -10.52 7.71
C LEU A 699 -4.97 -10.62 6.22
N ALA A 700 -5.35 -11.74 5.63
CA ALA A 700 -5.23 -11.97 4.20
C ALA A 700 -6.57 -12.43 3.62
N MET A 701 -6.76 -12.18 2.34
CA MET A 701 -7.95 -12.58 1.61
C MET A 701 -7.53 -13.32 0.36
N LEU A 702 -8.05 -14.54 0.22
CA LEU A 702 -7.81 -15.41 -0.92
C LEU A 702 -9.01 -15.36 -1.85
N PHE A 703 -8.77 -15.41 -3.15
CA PHE A 703 -9.81 -15.54 -4.16
C PHE A 703 -9.51 -16.80 -4.96
N ILE A 704 -10.45 -17.74 -4.97
CA ILE A 704 -10.26 -19.07 -5.57
C ILE A 704 -11.47 -19.43 -6.42
N THR A 705 -11.24 -20.12 -7.53
CA THR A 705 -12.29 -20.68 -8.37
C THR A 705 -13.18 -21.64 -7.56
N PRO A 706 -14.52 -21.57 -7.67
CA PRO A 706 -15.44 -22.30 -6.78
C PRO A 706 -15.19 -23.82 -6.65
N GLU A 707 -14.67 -24.45 -7.71
CA GLU A 707 -14.44 -25.90 -7.78
C GLU A 707 -13.07 -26.34 -7.25
N THR A 708 -12.13 -25.41 -7.07
CA THR A 708 -10.75 -25.73 -6.72
C THR A 708 -10.60 -25.88 -5.22
N ARG A 709 -10.18 -27.07 -4.78
CA ARG A 709 -9.69 -27.26 -3.41
C ARG A 709 -8.28 -26.69 -3.31
N PHE A 710 -8.03 -25.95 -2.23
CA PHE A 710 -6.76 -25.25 -2.07
C PHE A 710 -6.06 -25.58 -0.77
N GLU A 711 -4.76 -25.34 -0.77
CA GLU A 711 -3.90 -25.29 0.40
C GLU A 711 -3.22 -23.92 0.49
N VAL A 712 -2.81 -23.55 1.71
CA VAL A 712 -2.10 -22.29 1.95
C VAL A 712 -0.83 -22.55 2.72
N LEU A 713 0.27 -21.97 2.26
CA LEU A 713 1.56 -22.00 2.94
C LEU A 713 1.84 -20.62 3.53
N LEU A 714 2.06 -20.57 4.84
CA LEU A 714 2.59 -19.40 5.53
C LEU A 714 4.10 -19.58 5.67
N THR A 715 4.86 -18.66 5.08
CA THR A 715 6.32 -18.73 5.05
C THR A 715 6.94 -17.45 5.59
N THR A 716 8.13 -17.58 6.17
CA THR A 716 8.99 -16.46 6.57
C THR A 716 10.40 -16.69 6.06
N THR A 717 11.20 -15.64 6.01
CA THR A 717 12.65 -15.76 5.85
C THR A 717 13.32 -15.61 7.21
N THR A 718 14.57 -16.07 7.32
CA THR A 718 15.39 -15.87 8.52
C THR A 718 16.66 -15.09 8.15
N PRO A 719 17.30 -14.37 9.10
CA PRO A 719 18.53 -13.64 8.81
C PRO A 719 19.66 -14.52 8.29
N GLU A 720 19.71 -15.80 8.70
CA GLU A 720 20.74 -16.75 8.27
C GLU A 720 20.55 -17.18 6.81
N ASN A 721 19.31 -17.21 6.32
CA ASN A 721 19.01 -17.58 4.94
C ASN A 721 17.85 -16.75 4.38
N PRO A 722 18.12 -15.48 4.02
CA PRO A 722 17.07 -14.52 3.64
C PRO A 722 16.39 -14.87 2.31
N ARG A 723 16.94 -15.82 1.54
CA ARG A 723 16.42 -16.22 0.22
C ARG A 723 15.63 -17.52 0.22
N VAL A 724 15.65 -18.28 1.32
CA VAL A 724 14.96 -19.56 1.41
C VAL A 724 13.74 -19.42 2.31
N PRO A 725 12.51 -19.50 1.76
CA PRO A 725 11.32 -19.47 2.59
C PRO A 725 11.29 -20.70 3.51
N LEU A 726 10.98 -20.44 4.77
CA LEU A 726 10.73 -21.42 5.80
C LEU A 726 9.22 -21.46 6.05
N PRO A 727 8.54 -22.57 5.74
CA PRO A 727 7.17 -22.80 6.18
C PRO A 727 7.06 -22.72 7.70
N THR A 728 6.22 -21.83 8.19
CA THR A 728 5.92 -21.66 9.61
C THR A 728 4.47 -21.95 9.92
N GLY A 729 3.61 -22.09 8.92
CA GLY A 729 2.24 -22.59 9.05
C GLY A 729 1.77 -23.17 7.72
N ILE A 730 0.84 -24.12 7.78
CA ILE A 730 0.19 -24.67 6.59
C ILE A 730 -1.32 -24.82 6.84
N LEU A 731 -2.15 -24.63 5.82
CA LEU A 731 -3.59 -24.95 5.84
C LEU A 731 -3.85 -25.99 4.76
N ILE A 732 -4.08 -27.23 5.17
CA ILE A 732 -4.34 -28.38 4.29
C ILE A 732 -5.60 -29.17 4.72
N ASN A 733 -6.29 -28.72 5.77
CA ASN A 733 -7.44 -29.40 6.36
C ASN A 733 -7.04 -30.80 6.84
N ALA A 734 -5.94 -30.86 7.60
CA ALA A 734 -5.40 -32.08 8.16
C ALA A 734 -6.23 -32.60 9.34
N SER A 735 -6.18 -33.91 9.53
CA SER A 735 -6.80 -34.62 10.65
C SER A 735 -5.90 -35.76 11.10
N GLU A 736 -6.17 -36.35 12.26
CA GLU A 736 -5.40 -37.50 12.76
C GLU A 736 -5.41 -38.70 11.80
N THR A 737 -6.52 -38.91 11.09
CA THR A 737 -6.66 -40.00 10.11
C THR A 737 -6.05 -39.67 8.75
N HIS A 738 -5.97 -38.38 8.41
CA HIS A 738 -5.40 -37.88 7.16
C HIS A 738 -4.45 -36.70 7.45
N PRO A 739 -3.23 -36.96 7.97
CA PRO A 739 -2.29 -35.91 8.36
C PRO A 739 -1.77 -35.08 7.18
N GLU A 740 -1.79 -35.64 5.96
CA GLU A 740 -1.43 -34.94 4.72
C GLU A 740 -2.55 -34.02 4.20
N GLY A 741 -3.72 -34.02 4.84
CA GLY A 741 -4.81 -33.10 4.53
C GLY A 741 -5.78 -33.58 3.47
N SER A 742 -6.78 -32.74 3.20
CA SER A 742 -7.80 -32.95 2.17
C SER A 742 -8.12 -31.69 1.36
N GLY A 743 -7.44 -30.57 1.64
CA GLY A 743 -7.68 -29.26 1.06
C GLY A 743 -8.93 -28.57 1.61
N TYR A 744 -8.96 -27.24 1.53
CA TYR A 744 -10.12 -26.44 1.90
C TYR A 744 -11.01 -26.16 0.68
N SER A 745 -12.32 -26.07 0.91
CA SER A 745 -13.28 -25.59 -0.09
C SER A 745 -13.40 -24.06 -0.03
N PRO A 746 -13.46 -23.36 -1.18
CA PRO A 746 -13.67 -21.91 -1.23
C PRO A 746 -15.01 -21.45 -0.63
N ASN A 747 -15.99 -22.35 -0.48
CA ASN A 747 -17.32 -22.02 0.07
C ASN A 747 -17.32 -21.76 1.59
N ILE A 748 -16.19 -21.93 2.28
CA ILE A 748 -16.09 -21.72 3.72
C ILE A 748 -16.22 -20.23 4.12
N GLY A 749 -15.92 -19.30 3.22
CA GLY A 749 -16.01 -17.84 3.43
C GLY A 749 -14.93 -17.26 4.35
N ALA A 750 -14.78 -17.81 5.56
CA ALA A 750 -13.73 -17.41 6.49
C ALA A 750 -13.18 -18.63 7.26
N ILE A 751 -11.86 -18.78 7.30
CA ILE A 751 -11.22 -19.81 8.11
C ILE A 751 -11.12 -19.30 9.55
N LYS A 752 -12.21 -19.46 10.33
CA LYS A 752 -12.24 -19.08 11.75
C LYS A 752 -11.09 -19.74 12.54
N TRP A 753 -10.52 -19.01 13.49
CA TRP A 753 -9.34 -19.42 14.29
C TRP A 753 -8.17 -19.84 13.42
N THR A 754 -7.82 -19.01 12.43
CA THR A 754 -6.85 -19.35 11.40
C THR A 754 -5.49 -19.74 12.00
N GLY A 755 -5.00 -19.01 13.02
CA GLY A 755 -3.72 -19.33 13.65
C GLY A 755 -3.69 -20.72 14.31
N PHE A 756 -4.79 -21.12 14.97
CA PHE A 756 -4.93 -22.47 15.52
C PHE A 756 -4.89 -23.54 14.43
N LYS A 757 -5.53 -23.29 13.28
CA LYS A 757 -5.55 -24.23 12.15
C LYS A 757 -4.21 -24.32 11.45
N PHE A 758 -3.52 -23.20 11.26
CA PHE A 758 -2.16 -23.17 10.73
C PHE A 758 -1.22 -24.05 11.55
N LEU A 759 -1.27 -23.88 12.88
CA LEU A 759 -0.45 -24.64 13.79
C LEU A 759 -0.86 -26.12 13.83
N ARG A 760 -2.16 -26.41 13.96
CA ARG A 760 -2.67 -27.79 14.00
C ARG A 760 -2.27 -28.59 12.77
N ASP A 761 -2.48 -28.03 11.58
CA ASP A 761 -2.21 -28.72 10.32
C ASP A 761 -0.69 -28.91 10.14
N LEU A 762 0.13 -27.96 10.59
CA LEU A 762 1.58 -28.12 10.62
C LEU A 762 2.02 -29.23 11.58
N ILE A 763 1.42 -29.29 12.78
CA ILE A 763 1.68 -30.32 13.79
C ILE A 763 1.41 -31.72 13.24
N TYR A 764 0.25 -31.94 12.62
CA TYR A 764 -0.09 -33.25 12.07
C TYR A 764 0.87 -33.67 10.95
N LEU A 765 1.23 -32.74 10.07
CA LEU A 765 2.19 -33.00 9.00
C LEU A 765 3.59 -33.31 9.56
N ASP A 766 4.02 -32.58 10.58
CA ASP A 766 5.33 -32.77 11.19
C ASP A 766 5.40 -34.06 12.00
N ASP A 767 4.33 -34.44 12.71
CA ASP A 767 4.24 -35.72 13.43
C ASP A 767 4.39 -36.91 12.48
N LEU A 768 3.77 -36.84 11.28
CA LEU A 768 3.96 -37.84 10.23
C LEU A 768 5.42 -37.93 9.77
N ARG A 769 6.11 -36.80 9.63
CA ARG A 769 7.53 -36.75 9.22
C ARG A 769 8.47 -37.24 10.33
N ILE A 770 8.21 -36.82 11.57
CA ILE A 770 8.95 -37.24 12.76
C ILE A 770 8.87 -38.75 12.91
N ALA A 771 7.70 -39.37 12.69
CA ALA A 771 7.55 -40.81 12.75
C ALA A 771 8.53 -41.54 11.82
N ARG A 772 8.76 -41.02 10.59
CA ARG A 772 9.73 -41.59 9.63
C ARG A 772 11.19 -41.41 10.06
N ILE A 773 11.52 -40.33 10.77
CA ILE A 773 12.91 -40.01 11.18
C ILE A 773 13.27 -40.67 12.51
N LYS A 774 12.28 -40.90 13.38
CA LYS A 774 12.48 -41.48 14.72
C LYS A 774 13.15 -42.85 14.65
N ASP A 775 12.83 -43.65 13.64
CA ASP A 775 13.40 -44.97 13.40
C ASP A 775 14.92 -44.92 13.17
N TYR A 776 15.45 -43.77 12.73
CA TYR A 776 16.88 -43.56 12.49
C TYR A 776 17.62 -42.85 13.63
N ARG A 777 16.93 -42.51 14.74
CA ARG A 777 17.50 -41.84 15.94
C ARG A 777 18.21 -40.49 15.66
N MET A 778 17.79 -39.79 14.61
CA MET A 778 18.48 -38.59 14.09
C MET A 778 17.98 -37.25 14.67
N LEU A 779 17.02 -37.27 15.59
CA LEU A 779 16.51 -36.03 16.20
C LEU A 779 17.52 -35.41 17.17
N THR A 780 17.77 -34.11 17.03
CA THR A 780 18.62 -33.36 17.95
C THR A 780 17.93 -33.17 19.31
N PRO A 781 18.68 -32.97 20.41
CA PRO A 781 18.08 -32.63 21.71
C PRO A 781 17.20 -31.37 21.66
N SER A 782 17.61 -30.37 20.86
CA SER A 782 16.87 -29.13 20.64
C SER A 782 15.53 -29.40 19.94
N ALA A 783 15.52 -30.19 18.86
CA ALA A 783 14.29 -30.58 18.17
C ALA A 783 13.31 -31.30 19.12
N ARG A 784 13.79 -32.27 19.89
CA ARG A 784 12.95 -32.96 20.91
C ARG A 784 12.35 -32.01 21.93
N LYS A 785 13.13 -31.02 22.39
CA LYS A 785 12.64 -29.99 23.32
C LYS A 785 11.57 -29.13 22.69
N TYR A 786 11.79 -28.65 21.46
CA TYR A 786 10.83 -27.81 20.74
C TYR A 786 9.52 -28.54 20.48
N ILE A 787 9.55 -29.76 19.96
CA ILE A 787 8.35 -30.60 19.73
C ILE A 787 7.56 -30.75 21.02
N ARG A 788 8.21 -31.16 22.12
CA ARG A 788 7.53 -31.36 23.41
C ARG A 788 6.85 -30.08 23.90
N LEU A 789 7.54 -28.94 23.83
CA LEU A 789 6.99 -27.66 24.26
C LEU A 789 5.85 -27.21 23.34
N ALA A 790 6.00 -27.35 22.02
CA ALA A 790 4.96 -27.02 21.05
C ALA A 790 3.67 -27.80 21.33
N ARG A 791 3.73 -29.12 21.49
CA ARG A 791 2.57 -29.96 21.82
C ARG A 791 1.95 -29.57 23.17
N THR A 792 2.78 -29.40 24.22
CA THR A 792 2.31 -29.03 25.56
C THR A 792 1.55 -27.70 25.57
N TYR A 793 2.09 -26.66 24.91
CA TYR A 793 1.44 -25.37 24.86
C TYR A 793 0.23 -25.36 23.92
N PHE A 794 0.27 -26.15 22.83
CA PHE A 794 -0.87 -26.25 21.93
C PHE A 794 -2.07 -26.94 22.59
N GLU A 795 -1.85 -28.01 23.36
CA GLU A 795 -2.89 -28.66 24.17
C GLU A 795 -3.52 -27.68 25.16
N LYS A 796 -2.71 -26.90 25.88
CA LYS A 796 -3.19 -25.83 26.77
C LYS A 796 -3.99 -24.77 26.02
N ALA A 797 -3.52 -24.38 24.83
CA ALA A 797 -4.23 -23.40 23.99
C ALA A 797 -5.62 -23.90 23.58
N LEU A 798 -5.73 -25.18 23.19
CA LEU A 798 -7.01 -25.81 22.86
C LEU A 798 -7.92 -25.98 24.08
N GLU A 799 -7.37 -26.34 25.24
CA GLU A 799 -8.14 -26.43 26.50
C GLU A 799 -8.77 -25.09 26.87
N GLU A 800 -7.98 -24.01 26.87
CA GLU A 800 -8.48 -22.67 27.17
C GLU A 800 -9.47 -22.18 26.10
N LEU A 801 -9.24 -22.49 24.82
CA LEU A 801 -10.18 -22.18 23.74
C LEU A 801 -11.54 -22.88 23.96
N ASN A 802 -11.53 -24.15 24.35
CA ASN A 802 -12.74 -24.92 24.66
C ASN A 802 -13.47 -24.38 25.89
N ARG A 803 -12.74 -23.80 26.86
CA ARG A 803 -13.30 -23.08 28.02
C ARG A 803 -13.75 -21.64 27.69
N MET A 804 -13.68 -21.25 26.41
CA MET A 804 -13.95 -19.89 25.94
C MET A 804 -13.07 -18.83 26.61
N GLN A 805 -11.87 -19.20 27.05
CA GLN A 805 -10.85 -18.29 27.59
C GLN A 805 -9.92 -17.86 26.43
N TYR A 806 -10.44 -17.00 25.56
CA TYR A 806 -9.77 -16.58 24.33
C TYR A 806 -8.44 -15.88 24.60
N SER A 807 -8.35 -15.00 25.60
CA SER A 807 -7.10 -14.29 25.92
C SER A 807 -5.93 -15.25 26.16
N LYS A 808 -6.10 -16.17 27.11
CA LYS A 808 -5.11 -17.21 27.44
C LYS A 808 -4.87 -18.18 26.31
N ALA A 809 -5.92 -18.53 25.55
CA ALA A 809 -5.79 -19.42 24.40
C ALA A 809 -4.83 -18.83 23.34
N TYR A 810 -4.93 -17.53 23.05
CA TYR A 810 -4.01 -16.86 22.12
C TYR A 810 -2.60 -16.68 22.68
N ASP A 811 -2.45 -16.44 24.00
CA ASP A 811 -1.14 -16.40 24.65
C ASP A 811 -0.41 -17.75 24.52
N TYR A 812 -1.11 -18.87 24.73
CA TYR A 812 -0.52 -20.20 24.54
C TYR A 812 -0.31 -20.54 23.06
N LEU A 813 -1.20 -20.09 22.16
CA LEU A 813 -1.07 -20.30 20.72
C LEU A 813 0.24 -19.74 20.20
N ILE A 814 0.56 -18.47 20.48
CA ILE A 814 1.76 -17.82 19.91
C ILE A 814 3.05 -18.51 20.39
N VAL A 815 3.08 -18.94 21.64
CA VAL A 815 4.20 -19.69 22.22
C VAL A 815 4.33 -21.07 21.57
N ALA A 816 3.22 -21.81 21.43
CA ALA A 816 3.21 -23.11 20.77
C ALA A 816 3.66 -23.01 19.31
N TRP A 817 3.18 -21.99 18.60
CA TRP A 817 3.48 -21.76 17.19
C TRP A 817 4.96 -21.43 16.97
N ASN A 818 5.56 -20.62 17.84
CA ASN A 818 6.99 -20.37 17.79
C ASN A 818 7.81 -21.64 17.97
N PHE A 819 7.47 -22.48 18.96
CA PHE A 819 8.17 -23.74 19.17
C PHE A 819 8.01 -24.71 18.00
N GLU A 820 6.82 -24.80 17.40
CA GLU A 820 6.61 -25.66 16.25
C GLU A 820 7.37 -25.18 15.01
N ALA A 821 7.37 -23.87 14.75
CA ALA A 821 8.14 -23.30 13.64
C ALA A 821 9.65 -23.59 13.79
N ASN A 822 10.17 -23.53 15.02
CA ASN A 822 11.56 -23.93 15.31
C ASN A 822 11.77 -25.45 15.20
N ALA A 823 10.82 -26.27 15.64
CA ALA A 823 10.88 -27.73 15.50
C ALA A 823 10.95 -28.14 14.03
N TYR A 824 10.04 -27.60 13.22
CA TYR A 824 9.99 -27.84 11.77
C TYR A 824 11.29 -27.42 11.08
N ARG A 825 11.87 -26.26 11.47
CA ARG A 825 13.16 -25.81 10.94
C ARG A 825 14.28 -26.83 11.20
N GLU A 826 14.37 -27.34 12.43
CA GLU A 826 15.36 -28.36 12.80
C GLU A 826 15.14 -29.68 12.04
N ILE A 827 13.89 -30.15 11.98
CA ILE A 827 13.53 -31.42 11.32
C ILE A 827 13.81 -31.35 9.82
N ARG A 828 13.42 -30.23 9.18
CA ARG A 828 13.73 -29.97 7.76
C ARG A 828 15.24 -29.91 7.54
N GLY A 829 15.98 -29.23 8.40
CA GLY A 829 17.44 -29.13 8.34
C GLY A 829 18.10 -30.50 8.37
N VAL A 830 17.77 -31.32 9.37
CA VAL A 830 18.28 -32.70 9.49
C VAL A 830 17.92 -33.53 8.26
N THR A 831 16.67 -33.44 7.78
CA THR A 831 16.22 -34.18 6.59
C THR A 831 17.00 -33.76 5.35
N GLN A 832 17.20 -32.46 5.15
CA GLN A 832 17.94 -31.91 4.02
C GLN A 832 19.41 -32.33 4.05
N ASP A 833 20.05 -32.28 5.22
CA ASP A 833 21.44 -32.70 5.40
C ASP A 833 21.63 -34.19 5.09
N LEU A 834 20.68 -35.04 5.49
CA LEU A 834 20.68 -36.47 5.16
C LEU A 834 20.51 -36.70 3.65
N ILE A 835 19.60 -35.98 3.00
CA ILE A 835 19.42 -36.07 1.54
C ILE A 835 20.69 -35.58 0.83
N ASN A 836 21.25 -34.44 1.24
CA ASN A 836 22.47 -33.89 0.65
C ASN A 836 23.67 -34.84 0.83
N ALA A 837 23.82 -35.45 2.01
CA ALA A 837 24.86 -36.45 2.25
C ALA A 837 24.72 -37.66 1.30
N SER A 838 23.48 -38.11 1.03
CA SER A 838 23.26 -39.20 0.07
C SER A 838 23.71 -38.85 -1.35
N ILE A 839 23.51 -37.59 -1.78
CA ILE A 839 23.99 -37.09 -3.08
C ILE A 839 25.54 -37.12 -3.13
N VAL A 840 26.20 -36.70 -2.05
CA VAL A 840 27.67 -36.74 -1.96
C VAL A 840 28.18 -38.17 -2.02
N PHE A 841 27.61 -39.11 -1.24
CA PHE A 841 27.99 -40.52 -1.30
C PHE A 841 27.79 -41.09 -2.71
N CYS A 842 26.66 -40.79 -3.35
CA CYS A 842 26.39 -41.15 -4.74
C CYS A 842 27.46 -40.62 -5.71
N SER A 843 27.91 -39.37 -5.55
CA SER A 843 28.95 -38.79 -6.40
C SER A 843 30.31 -39.48 -6.25
N LEU A 844 30.62 -40.00 -5.05
CA LEU A 844 31.86 -40.72 -4.77
C LEU A 844 31.84 -42.18 -5.25
N ILE A 845 30.66 -42.79 -5.42
CA ILE A 845 30.54 -44.16 -5.93
C ILE A 845 31.09 -44.29 -7.36
N ILE A 846 30.94 -43.26 -8.19
CA ILE A 846 31.39 -43.29 -9.59
C ILE A 846 32.93 -43.44 -9.70
N PRO A 847 33.76 -42.53 -9.15
CA PRO A 847 35.21 -42.69 -9.19
C PRO A 847 35.67 -43.93 -8.41
N PHE A 848 35.00 -44.27 -7.31
CA PHE A 848 35.30 -45.47 -6.55
C PHE A 848 35.07 -46.73 -7.38
N ALA A 849 33.95 -46.87 -8.08
CA ALA A 849 33.65 -48.04 -8.91
C ALA A 849 34.65 -48.21 -10.07
N ILE A 850 35.12 -47.10 -10.67
CA ILE A 850 36.14 -47.12 -11.73
C ILE A 850 37.49 -47.63 -11.19
N ILE A 851 37.89 -47.19 -9.99
CA ILE A 851 39.13 -47.63 -9.34
C ILE A 851 39.00 -49.05 -8.78
N PHE A 852 37.86 -49.37 -8.18
CA PHE A 852 37.58 -50.67 -7.58
C PHE A 852 37.44 -51.77 -8.62
N GLU A 853 36.92 -51.47 -9.82
CA GLU A 853 36.94 -52.41 -10.94
C GLU A 853 38.35 -52.94 -11.21
N ARG A 854 39.36 -52.06 -11.20
CA ARG A 854 40.77 -52.42 -11.41
C ARG A 854 41.34 -53.34 -10.33
N LEU A 855 40.73 -53.36 -9.15
CA LEU A 855 41.15 -54.24 -8.05
C LEU A 855 40.64 -55.67 -8.24
N ILE A 856 39.48 -55.86 -8.89
CA ILE A 856 38.78 -57.15 -8.95
C ILE A 856 38.77 -57.76 -10.36
N SER A 857 38.95 -56.94 -11.41
CA SER A 857 38.85 -57.36 -12.80
C SER A 857 39.86 -56.63 -13.70
N SER A 858 40.32 -57.31 -14.75
CA SER A 858 41.26 -56.80 -15.75
C SER A 858 40.63 -56.71 -17.14
N THR A 859 39.31 -56.47 -17.21
CA THR A 859 38.58 -56.46 -18.48
C THR A 859 38.78 -55.17 -19.26
N SER A 860 38.69 -55.26 -20.59
CA SER A 860 38.83 -54.11 -21.51
C SER A 860 37.63 -54.01 -22.47
N GLY A 861 37.44 -52.83 -23.06
CA GLY A 861 36.34 -52.55 -24.00
C GLY A 861 34.95 -52.57 -23.35
N LEU A 862 33.93 -53.03 -24.09
CA LEU A 862 32.52 -53.01 -23.67
C LEU A 862 32.26 -53.82 -22.38
N LYS A 863 33.01 -54.92 -22.19
CA LYS A 863 32.89 -55.77 -20.98
C LYS A 863 33.25 -54.99 -19.71
N ARG A 864 34.29 -54.15 -19.77
CA ARG A 864 34.70 -53.30 -18.66
C ARG A 864 33.63 -52.29 -18.27
N PHE A 865 33.03 -51.65 -19.28
CA PHE A 865 31.94 -50.70 -19.06
C PHE A 865 30.76 -51.37 -18.33
N LEU A 866 30.38 -52.58 -18.74
CA LEU A 866 29.32 -53.34 -18.07
C LEU A 866 29.68 -53.72 -16.62
N VAL A 867 30.94 -54.07 -16.35
CA VAL A 867 31.41 -54.36 -14.98
C VAL A 867 31.37 -53.10 -14.10
N ILE A 868 31.86 -51.96 -14.58
CA ILE A 868 31.80 -50.68 -13.85
C ILE A 868 30.34 -50.29 -13.57
N LEU A 869 29.46 -50.42 -14.58
CA LEU A 869 28.04 -50.13 -14.43
C LEU A 869 27.39 -51.05 -13.38
N GLY A 870 27.71 -52.35 -13.40
CA GLY A 870 27.25 -53.31 -12.40
C GLY A 870 27.74 -52.97 -10.99
N LEU A 871 29.00 -52.57 -10.83
CA LEU A 871 29.56 -52.12 -9.55
C LEU A 871 28.87 -50.86 -9.04
N ILE A 872 28.63 -49.86 -9.90
CA ILE A 872 27.88 -48.65 -9.53
C ILE A 872 26.49 -49.02 -9.03
N ILE A 873 25.75 -49.86 -9.77
CA ILE A 873 24.41 -50.30 -9.36
C ILE A 873 24.46 -51.02 -8.01
N CYS A 874 25.40 -51.94 -7.83
CA CYS A 874 25.58 -52.67 -6.57
C CYS A 874 25.86 -51.74 -5.38
N PHE A 875 26.79 -50.79 -5.55
CA PHE A 875 27.15 -49.85 -4.49
C PHE A 875 26.05 -48.82 -4.21
N VAL A 876 25.30 -48.40 -5.22
CA VAL A 876 24.11 -47.54 -5.03
C VAL A 876 23.04 -48.29 -4.25
N LEU A 877 22.76 -49.56 -4.57
CA LEU A 877 21.81 -50.38 -3.82
C LEU A 877 22.26 -50.59 -2.36
N MET A 878 23.55 -50.85 -2.16
CA MET A 878 24.12 -50.97 -0.81
C MET A 878 24.02 -49.66 -0.02
N ALA A 879 24.33 -48.52 -0.65
CA ALA A 879 24.19 -47.20 -0.05
C ALA A 879 22.72 -46.88 0.26
N ALA A 880 21.78 -47.28 -0.61
CA ALA A 880 20.34 -47.11 -0.39
C ALA A 880 19.83 -47.89 0.82
N MET A 881 20.41 -49.04 1.14
CA MET A 881 20.08 -49.82 2.34
C MET A 881 20.73 -49.30 3.62
N LEU A 882 21.95 -48.77 3.52
CA LEU A 882 22.74 -48.32 4.68
C LEU A 882 22.50 -46.86 5.08
N HIS A 883 22.20 -45.99 4.11
CA HIS A 883 22.08 -44.56 4.33
C HIS A 883 20.61 -44.09 4.30
N PRO A 884 20.08 -43.53 5.41
CA PRO A 884 18.66 -43.19 5.51
C PRO A 884 18.21 -42.08 4.56
N GLY A 885 19.12 -41.24 4.08
CA GLY A 885 18.84 -40.21 3.07
C GLY A 885 18.13 -40.74 1.81
N PHE A 886 18.37 -42.00 1.41
CA PHE A 886 17.69 -42.60 0.25
C PHE A 886 16.23 -42.96 0.55
N ALA A 887 15.92 -43.37 1.78
CA ALA A 887 14.57 -43.67 2.22
C ALA A 887 13.75 -42.40 2.54
N LEU A 888 14.43 -41.32 2.94
CA LEU A 888 13.82 -40.03 3.28
C LEU A 888 13.62 -39.11 2.06
N ALA A 889 14.29 -39.37 0.94
CA ALA A 889 14.11 -38.62 -0.29
C ALA A 889 12.66 -38.80 -0.81
N SER A 890 12.00 -37.68 -1.15
CA SER A 890 10.62 -37.69 -1.66
C SER A 890 10.45 -38.46 -2.97
N ASN A 891 11.54 -38.58 -3.75
CA ASN A 891 11.58 -39.39 -4.96
C ASN A 891 12.99 -39.99 -5.14
N THR A 892 13.23 -41.13 -4.49
CA THR A 892 14.47 -41.89 -4.60
C THR A 892 14.79 -42.27 -6.05
N ALA A 893 13.76 -42.53 -6.87
CA ALA A 893 13.93 -42.84 -8.29
C ALA A 893 14.47 -41.64 -9.10
N ALA A 894 14.02 -40.42 -8.82
CA ALA A 894 14.54 -39.21 -9.46
C ALA A 894 15.99 -38.94 -9.08
N ALA A 895 16.39 -39.18 -7.82
CA ALA A 895 17.79 -39.10 -7.42
C ALA A 895 18.67 -40.11 -8.18
N ILE A 896 18.19 -41.35 -8.34
CA ILE A 896 18.86 -42.40 -9.12
C ILE A 896 18.91 -42.03 -10.61
N LEU A 897 17.85 -41.45 -11.19
CA LEU A 897 17.82 -40.98 -12.58
C LEU A 897 18.77 -39.82 -12.82
N GLY A 898 18.78 -38.81 -11.94
CA GLY A 898 19.72 -37.69 -12.00
C GLY A 898 21.17 -38.16 -11.91
N LEU A 899 21.44 -39.15 -11.05
CA LEU A 899 22.75 -39.81 -10.98
C LEU A 899 23.09 -40.54 -12.28
N SER A 900 22.14 -41.25 -12.87
CA SER A 900 22.32 -41.97 -14.13
C SER A 900 22.66 -41.02 -15.29
N VAL A 901 22.00 -39.86 -15.35
CA VAL A 901 22.32 -38.78 -16.30
C VAL A 901 23.73 -38.23 -16.06
N LEU A 902 24.15 -38.06 -14.80
CA LEU A 902 25.52 -37.64 -14.45
C LEU A 902 26.56 -38.69 -14.87
N VAL A 903 26.31 -39.97 -14.59
CA VAL A 903 27.19 -41.10 -14.97
C VAL A 903 27.38 -41.19 -16.48
N ILE A 904 26.32 -40.93 -17.26
CA ILE A 904 26.38 -40.95 -18.73
C ILE A 904 27.00 -39.64 -19.29
N GLY A 905 26.66 -38.50 -18.69
CA GLY A 905 27.05 -37.18 -19.17
C GLY A 905 28.52 -36.85 -18.94
N VAL A 906 29.10 -37.24 -17.79
CA VAL A 906 30.49 -36.89 -17.44
C VAL A 906 31.51 -37.51 -18.41
N PRO A 907 31.47 -38.82 -18.74
CA PRO A 907 32.35 -39.39 -19.76
C PRO A 907 32.17 -38.76 -21.13
N LEU A 908 30.93 -38.43 -21.51
CA LEU A 908 30.62 -37.81 -22.80
C LEU A 908 31.28 -36.42 -22.92
N ILE A 909 31.12 -35.59 -21.89
CA ILE A 909 31.76 -34.27 -21.81
C ILE A 909 33.28 -34.41 -21.80
N ALA A 910 33.83 -35.37 -21.05
CA ALA A 910 35.27 -35.63 -21.00
C ALA A 910 35.84 -36.05 -22.38
N ILE A 911 35.13 -36.89 -23.14
CA ILE A 911 35.51 -37.29 -24.51
C ILE A 911 35.45 -36.09 -25.44
N ILE A 912 34.38 -35.29 -25.39
CA ILE A 912 34.23 -34.08 -26.20
C ILE A 912 35.38 -33.10 -25.91
N PHE A 913 35.68 -32.86 -24.64
CA PHE A 913 36.77 -31.97 -24.22
C PHE A 913 38.14 -32.52 -24.60
N SER A 914 38.35 -33.84 -24.49
CA SER A 914 39.57 -34.52 -24.94
C SER A 914 39.78 -34.36 -26.44
N ASN A 915 38.73 -34.55 -27.24
CA ASN A 915 38.79 -34.40 -28.68
C ASN A 915 39.01 -32.93 -29.08
N LEU A 916 38.29 -31.98 -28.47
CA LEU A 916 38.51 -30.54 -28.66
C LEU A 916 39.94 -30.14 -28.32
N SER A 917 40.49 -30.65 -27.21
CA SER A 917 41.87 -30.39 -26.81
C SER A 917 42.87 -30.99 -27.81
N LYS A 918 42.65 -32.22 -28.30
CA LYS A 918 43.47 -32.83 -29.36
C LYS A 918 43.43 -32.02 -30.66
N TYR A 919 42.24 -31.58 -31.10
CA TYR A 919 42.10 -30.74 -32.28
C TYR A 919 42.75 -29.37 -32.11
N ALA A 920 42.55 -28.72 -30.96
CA ALA A 920 43.20 -27.45 -30.63
C ALA A 920 44.73 -27.58 -30.63
N LYS A 921 45.26 -28.71 -30.13
CA LYS A 921 46.69 -29.03 -30.19
C LYS A 921 47.19 -29.24 -31.62
N GLN A 922 46.43 -29.92 -32.48
CA GLN A 922 46.79 -30.11 -33.89
C GLN A 922 46.77 -28.79 -34.68
N ILE A 923 45.82 -27.91 -34.39
CA ILE A 923 45.76 -26.56 -34.97
C ILE A 923 46.97 -25.74 -34.47
N ARG A 924 47.22 -25.75 -33.16
CA ARG A 924 48.36 -25.05 -32.54
C ARG A 924 49.70 -25.53 -33.10
N SER A 925 49.88 -26.85 -33.30
CA SER A 925 51.12 -27.40 -33.86
C SER A 925 51.30 -27.03 -35.34
N LYS A 926 50.21 -26.90 -36.10
CA LYS A 926 50.24 -26.44 -37.50
C LYS A 926 50.53 -24.94 -37.65
N VAL A 927 50.11 -24.11 -36.69
CA VAL A 927 50.25 -22.65 -36.76
C VAL A 927 51.54 -22.14 -36.10
N LEU A 928 52.00 -22.76 -35.00
CA LEU A 928 53.12 -22.25 -34.18
C LEU A 928 54.38 -23.14 -34.18
N GLY A 929 54.36 -24.30 -34.85
CA GLY A 929 55.48 -25.24 -34.93
C GLY A 929 55.61 -26.19 -33.72
N ALA A 930 56.26 -27.35 -33.93
CA ALA A 930 56.24 -28.49 -33.00
C ALA A 930 56.96 -28.27 -31.65
N HIS A 931 57.81 -27.24 -31.53
CA HIS A 931 58.67 -27.02 -30.37
C HIS A 931 57.97 -26.51 -29.09
N PHE A 932 56.67 -26.19 -29.15
CA PHE A 932 55.87 -25.74 -27.98
C PHE A 932 54.85 -26.77 -27.48
N ALA A 933 55.06 -28.07 -27.75
CA ALA A 933 54.26 -29.15 -27.20
C ALA A 933 54.75 -29.52 -25.79
N GLU A 934 54.53 -28.61 -24.83
CA GLU A 934 54.69 -28.94 -23.41
C GLU A 934 53.55 -29.85 -22.94
N ILE A 935 53.90 -30.92 -22.22
CA ILE A 935 52.95 -31.84 -21.61
C ILE A 935 52.20 -31.09 -20.52
N ALA A 936 50.91 -30.84 -20.74
CA ALA A 936 50.07 -30.25 -19.71
C ALA A 936 50.03 -31.21 -18.51
N ARG A 937 50.25 -30.74 -17.27
CA ARG A 937 50.21 -31.59 -16.07
C ARG A 937 48.89 -32.37 -15.94
N SER A 938 47.81 -31.85 -16.52
CA SER A 938 46.53 -32.55 -16.68
C SER A 938 46.60 -33.76 -17.60
N GLU A 939 47.42 -33.74 -18.66
CA GLU A 939 47.69 -34.92 -19.50
C GLU A 939 48.59 -35.93 -18.84
N ALA A 940 49.52 -35.53 -17.97
CA ALA A 940 50.27 -36.49 -17.16
C ALA A 940 49.35 -37.19 -16.15
N ILE A 941 48.36 -36.50 -15.60
CA ILE A 941 47.32 -37.10 -14.74
C ILE A 941 46.38 -37.98 -15.56
N ILE A 942 45.86 -37.51 -16.70
CA ILE A 942 44.99 -38.29 -17.58
C ILE A 942 45.74 -39.46 -18.20
N SER A 943 47.03 -39.33 -18.49
CA SER A 943 47.88 -40.41 -18.97
C SER A 943 48.24 -41.37 -17.85
N ALA A 944 48.57 -40.92 -16.63
CA ALA A 944 48.76 -41.82 -15.48
C ALA A 944 47.47 -42.58 -15.14
N ILE A 945 46.32 -41.90 -15.21
CA ILE A 945 45.00 -42.51 -15.13
C ILE A 945 44.83 -43.47 -16.30
N SER A 946 45.08 -43.07 -17.56
CA SER A 946 44.99 -43.90 -18.77
C SER A 946 45.98 -45.06 -18.81
N THR A 947 47.13 -44.99 -18.14
CA THR A 947 48.17 -46.01 -18.10
C THR A 947 47.94 -46.95 -16.93
N GLY A 948 47.29 -46.48 -15.86
CA GLY A 948 46.62 -47.34 -14.87
C GLY A 948 45.28 -47.93 -15.35
N ILE A 949 44.70 -47.38 -16.43
CA ILE A 949 43.45 -47.77 -17.13
C ILE A 949 43.72 -48.54 -18.43
N SER A 950 44.97 -48.61 -18.90
CA SER A 950 45.46 -49.57 -19.90
C SER A 950 45.67 -50.89 -19.18
#